data_AF-A0A3D3K2G2-F1
#
_entry.id   AF-A0A3D3K2G2-F1
#
_cell.length_a   1.000
_cell.length_b   1.000
_cell.length_c   1.000
_cell.angle_alpha   90.00
_cell.angle_beta   90.00
_cell.angle_gamma   90.00
#
_symmetry.space_group_name_H-M   'P 1'
#
loop_
_entity.id
_entity.type
_entity.pdbx_description
1 polymer ?
#
loop_
_entity_poly.entity_id
_entity_poly.type
_entity_poly.pdbx_seq_one_letter_code
_entity_poly.pdbx_strand_id
1 'polypeptide(L)'
;MRKIHLFVICFLANYAYSQSLNYAKAPNSYIYDLDYAASNNYGGIMIPVKKAYEMWASYNYLKTDGVNTPIPGGIQEASVYWEDIPGLISEVSVVSGETPSDSKIRVEVNSAKGKGNAVIAFKVNGNIYWSWHIWVTDDPSNGVNYSQGFETDVNLVPTQIVYMDRNLGAVSKSFLGNQWQKSGGLMYEWGRKDPFPPLVYKDADFYEISGEVGVLKHRQIDAVNTIPVQLRPFNEIEKNIQYSVKNPLTYIVNTDATGNWFSNSRYKVAAASPNYITWDLWSDNAKGGNSNANSSNAALKNESRSYELKSELDPCPNGWRIPSYYGRETPNNNLSFFGKKDWNNDDSNVNLRQLFPDAVNVNLNGIKVYPGLGMDFTQAQGGVRNLGVLPNPGAYVYYPNSSSPNAPVGAMFQDNNANGGLWSATFGYDGARLFSMISDAYRTNTTVGLHAIYNNQTNPTKTGNAVRCMKDPNLLKIGDFVTEYFKNQKEDYRIGLENPNSYIVVNQDVLEIPVNKAFSVYNQLLSDKDMLPSDDLLAKVYWTTNPDLVQEVSIINGKRENRNSLIAVKLAPDQTGNAVISLQNGNDSSPIYWTWHIWKPADDPTVNTVTYTTEAPIPVLYNFVNPTTSKLPPLTTEFMDRNLGAENSAIESGLANGLHYQWGRKDPIPSFAGANTEIYIANRNSSSHADIFTLRKAAGNFTPVNSDEYADLFTKFYEDYGSTQSVRHLKIRDNILYSVHNPMTFLYVRRLGVLYDGGNHYGNDLTKIRDWVSDERAQAENRWGHADKKSPFDPCPEGWRVPDVSFTNLYTGSKGNSPWYNGYKNDAYGKPGVIQDQWHDITTFYGGVVDGNNGWKFENTTFKIGNFPKDGIRGELGGEKLTYDRSGVWTASMADLHTGFALAMQFQGNKMQTGTGAYPQAAMSVRCAKDESRLLGVARPKATTNKIQSPVIEHGEIKETLKVYPNPFKDELNVSDDNASSFEIYDLSGKLVMKGNLSNRKLNTTSLAKGVYLCKFVMKNGTSVSRKIIKN
;
A
#
# COMPACT_ATOMS: atom_id res chain seq x y z
N MET A 1 9.94 57.69 -11.27
CA MET A 1 9.93 57.02 -12.60
C MET A 1 10.55 55.62 -12.64
N ARG A 2 11.57 55.25 -11.84
CA ARG A 2 12.17 53.90 -11.88
C ARG A 2 11.38 52.75 -11.22
N LYS A 3 10.36 53.02 -10.39
CA LYS A 3 9.50 51.97 -9.77
C LYS A 3 8.34 51.51 -10.67
N ILE A 4 7.97 52.30 -11.69
CA ILE A 4 6.87 51.95 -12.61
C ILE A 4 7.37 51.01 -13.71
N HIS A 5 8.63 51.15 -14.15
CA HIS A 5 9.20 50.25 -15.16
C HIS A 5 9.46 48.82 -14.66
N LEU A 6 9.74 48.60 -13.37
CA LEU A 6 9.96 47.24 -12.85
C LEU A 6 8.65 46.45 -12.71
N PHE A 7 7.55 47.13 -12.35
CA PHE A 7 6.21 46.50 -12.29
C PHE A 7 5.67 46.18 -13.69
N VAL A 8 5.93 47.04 -14.68
CA VAL A 8 5.55 46.81 -16.08
C VAL A 8 6.38 45.68 -16.71
N ILE A 9 7.65 45.52 -16.34
CA ILE A 9 8.50 44.41 -16.83
C ILE A 9 8.12 43.06 -16.20
N CYS A 10 7.70 43.01 -14.92
CA CYS A 10 7.16 41.78 -14.32
C CYS A 10 5.77 41.40 -14.86
N PHE A 11 4.92 42.38 -15.21
CA PHE A 11 3.66 42.11 -15.90
C PHE A 11 3.89 41.66 -17.36
N LEU A 12 4.87 42.23 -18.06
CA LEU A 12 5.23 41.83 -19.43
C LEU A 12 5.95 40.48 -19.49
N ALA A 13 6.72 40.10 -18.47
CA ALA A 13 7.33 38.77 -18.39
C ALA A 13 6.30 37.64 -18.17
N ASN A 14 5.23 37.91 -17.42
CA ASN A 14 4.09 36.98 -17.30
C ASN A 14 3.19 36.97 -18.55
N TYR A 15 3.13 38.07 -19.32
CA TYR A 15 2.43 38.10 -20.61
C TYR A 15 3.24 37.50 -21.78
N ALA A 16 4.57 37.40 -21.66
CA ALA A 16 5.45 36.91 -22.73
C ALA A 16 5.58 35.37 -22.81
N TYR A 17 4.94 34.63 -21.89
CA TYR A 17 4.84 33.16 -21.95
C TYR A 17 3.43 32.70 -21.54
N SER A 18 2.38 33.30 -22.12
CA SER A 18 1.09 32.60 -22.18
C SER A 18 1.24 31.45 -23.18
N GLN A 19 1.66 30.29 -22.68
CA GLN A 19 1.74 29.08 -23.48
C GLN A 19 0.31 28.71 -23.90
N SER A 20 0.05 28.56 -25.21
CA SER A 20 -1.25 28.12 -25.69
C SER A 20 -1.52 26.69 -25.22
N LEU A 21 -2.56 26.51 -24.39
CA LEU A 21 -3.00 25.20 -23.92
C LEU A 21 -3.78 24.46 -25.02
N ASN A 22 -3.33 23.27 -25.40
CA ASN A 22 -4.05 22.36 -26.29
C ASN A 22 -4.88 21.36 -25.47
N TYR A 23 -6.15 21.66 -25.18
CA TYR A 23 -6.95 20.85 -24.27
C TYR A 23 -7.31 19.47 -24.83
N ALA A 24 -7.30 19.24 -26.14
CA ALA A 24 -7.44 17.91 -26.73
C ALA A 24 -6.33 16.96 -26.22
N LYS A 25 -5.15 17.50 -25.91
CA LYS A 25 -3.99 16.78 -25.33
C LYS A 25 -3.82 16.99 -23.82
N ALA A 26 -4.79 17.57 -23.14
CA ALA A 26 -4.81 17.63 -21.67
C ALA A 26 -4.75 16.21 -21.05
N PRO A 27 -4.35 16.04 -19.78
CA PRO A 27 -4.16 14.72 -19.19
C PRO A 27 -5.44 13.87 -19.10
N ASN A 28 -5.27 12.55 -19.20
CA ASN A 28 -6.33 11.56 -18.94
C ASN A 28 -6.28 10.98 -17.51
N SER A 29 -5.15 11.17 -16.82
CA SER A 29 -4.99 10.84 -15.41
C SER A 29 -4.58 12.08 -14.60
N TYR A 30 -5.12 12.23 -13.41
CA TYR A 30 -4.74 13.27 -12.45
C TYR A 30 -4.09 12.63 -11.23
N ILE A 31 -2.97 13.21 -10.77
CA ILE A 31 -2.31 12.79 -9.53
C ILE A 31 -2.86 13.67 -8.41
N TYR A 32 -3.40 13.04 -7.37
CA TYR A 32 -3.64 13.69 -6.08
C TYR A 32 -2.48 13.30 -5.15
N ASP A 33 -1.50 14.19 -5.04
CA ASP A 33 -0.33 13.98 -4.18
C ASP A 33 -0.73 14.22 -2.72
N LEU A 34 -0.74 13.14 -1.92
CA LEU A 34 -1.13 13.18 -0.51
C LEU A 34 -0.21 14.05 0.34
N ASP A 35 1.10 14.05 0.09
CA ASP A 35 2.07 14.81 0.88
C ASP A 35 1.95 16.31 0.56
N TYR A 36 1.78 16.64 -0.73
CA TYR A 36 1.51 18.00 -1.17
C TYR A 36 0.15 18.50 -0.67
N ALA A 37 -0.89 17.67 -0.71
CA ALA A 37 -2.22 18.01 -0.23
C ALA A 37 -2.24 18.26 1.28
N ALA A 38 -1.60 17.40 2.07
CA ALA A 38 -1.49 17.56 3.53
C ALA A 38 -0.76 18.85 3.89
N SER A 39 0.38 19.12 3.24
CA SER A 39 1.19 20.33 3.49
C SER A 39 0.46 21.63 3.17
N ASN A 40 -0.56 21.57 2.30
CA ASN A 40 -1.32 22.72 1.85
C ASN A 40 -2.78 22.69 2.30
N ASN A 41 -3.23 21.76 3.14
CA ASN A 41 -4.63 21.60 3.53
C ASN A 41 -5.59 21.57 2.32
N TYR A 42 -5.26 20.77 1.31
CA TYR A 42 -6.15 20.53 0.18
C TYR A 42 -7.10 19.36 0.47
N GLY A 43 -8.33 19.48 -0.03
CA GLY A 43 -9.38 18.46 0.13
C GLY A 43 -9.75 17.75 -1.17
N GLY A 44 -9.16 18.14 -2.30
CA GLY A 44 -9.49 17.57 -3.60
C GLY A 44 -8.98 18.42 -4.78
N ILE A 45 -9.43 18.07 -5.98
CA ILE A 45 -8.97 18.65 -7.25
C ILE A 45 -10.11 19.08 -8.17
N MET A 46 -9.81 20.01 -9.07
CA MET A 46 -10.67 20.47 -10.14
C MET A 46 -10.18 19.93 -11.49
N ILE A 47 -11.09 19.35 -12.28
CA ILE A 47 -10.80 18.74 -13.58
C ILE A 47 -11.57 19.50 -14.67
N PRO A 48 -10.90 20.19 -15.61
CA PRO A 48 -11.57 20.87 -16.71
C PRO A 48 -12.28 19.89 -17.66
N VAL A 49 -13.57 20.11 -17.94
CA VAL A 49 -14.32 19.28 -18.91
C VAL A 49 -14.01 19.65 -20.35
N LYS A 50 -13.30 20.77 -20.57
CA LYS A 50 -12.94 21.31 -21.89
C LYS A 50 -12.29 20.28 -22.82
N LYS A 51 -11.48 19.36 -22.28
CA LYS A 51 -10.91 18.24 -23.04
C LYS A 51 -12.00 17.42 -23.74
N ALA A 52 -13.05 17.04 -23.01
CA ALA A 52 -14.14 16.24 -23.58
C ALA A 52 -14.80 16.96 -24.76
N TYR A 53 -15.07 18.26 -24.61
CA TYR A 53 -15.66 19.07 -25.68
C TYR A 53 -14.75 19.15 -26.92
N GLU A 54 -13.45 19.41 -26.74
CA GLU A 54 -12.50 19.46 -27.87
C GLU A 54 -12.38 18.11 -28.58
N MET A 55 -12.36 17.01 -27.81
CA MET A 55 -12.28 15.66 -28.35
C MET A 55 -13.49 15.31 -29.23
N TRP A 56 -14.71 15.49 -28.73
CA TRP A 56 -15.92 15.18 -29.50
C TRP A 56 -16.17 16.16 -30.65
N ALA A 57 -15.67 17.39 -30.55
CA ALA A 57 -15.80 18.38 -31.61
C ALA A 57 -14.83 18.15 -32.80
N SER A 58 -13.70 17.47 -32.59
CA SER A 58 -12.62 17.47 -33.59
C SER A 58 -11.82 16.18 -33.77
N TYR A 59 -11.85 15.23 -32.83
CA TYR A 59 -11.01 14.03 -32.90
C TYR A 59 -11.49 13.08 -33.99
N ASN A 60 -10.57 12.64 -34.86
CA ASN A 60 -10.91 11.85 -36.04
C ASN A 60 -11.62 10.53 -35.71
N TYR A 61 -11.28 9.89 -34.59
CA TYR A 61 -11.88 8.61 -34.19
C TYR A 61 -13.12 8.75 -33.31
N LEU A 62 -13.66 9.96 -33.16
CA LEU A 62 -14.98 10.20 -32.55
C LEU A 62 -16.03 10.67 -33.56
N LYS A 63 -15.71 10.69 -34.85
CA LYS A 63 -16.65 11.04 -35.92
C LYS A 63 -17.68 9.94 -36.15
N THR A 64 -18.86 10.32 -36.64
CA THR A 64 -19.84 9.39 -37.19
C THR A 64 -19.97 9.68 -38.68
N ASP A 65 -19.71 8.68 -39.52
CA ASP A 65 -19.76 8.79 -40.99
C ASP A 65 -18.94 9.98 -41.53
N GLY A 66 -17.78 10.23 -40.92
CA GLY A 66 -16.87 11.33 -41.28
C GLY A 66 -17.27 12.71 -40.73
N VAL A 67 -18.40 12.82 -40.04
CA VAL A 67 -18.93 14.06 -39.46
C VAL A 67 -18.57 14.15 -37.96
N ASN A 68 -18.16 15.34 -37.52
CA ASN A 68 -17.90 15.62 -36.10
C ASN A 68 -19.18 15.47 -35.28
N THR A 69 -19.06 14.94 -34.06
CA THR A 69 -20.19 14.71 -33.15
C THR A 69 -20.01 15.49 -31.85
N PRO A 70 -19.99 16.84 -31.89
CA PRO A 70 -19.74 17.65 -30.70
C PRO A 70 -20.77 17.33 -29.60
N ILE A 71 -20.33 17.45 -28.35
CA ILE A 71 -21.19 17.23 -27.18
C ILE A 71 -22.42 18.16 -27.29
N PRO A 72 -23.65 17.64 -27.21
CA PRO A 72 -24.85 18.45 -27.31
C PRO A 72 -25.04 19.32 -26.07
N GLY A 73 -25.89 20.35 -26.19
CA GLY A 73 -26.38 21.08 -25.01
C GLY A 73 -27.19 20.15 -24.09
N GLY A 74 -27.05 20.33 -22.78
CA GLY A 74 -27.74 19.49 -21.80
C GLY A 74 -27.26 19.71 -20.37
N ILE A 75 -27.88 18.95 -19.45
CA ILE A 75 -27.50 18.95 -18.04
C ILE A 75 -26.18 18.20 -17.90
N GLN A 76 -25.20 18.86 -17.31
CA GLN A 76 -23.89 18.28 -17.02
C GLN A 76 -23.90 17.61 -15.64
N GLU A 77 -23.34 16.41 -15.58
CA GLU A 77 -23.22 15.64 -14.36
C GLU A 77 -21.84 14.96 -14.31
N ALA A 78 -21.40 14.62 -13.10
CA ALA A 78 -20.22 13.81 -12.88
C ALA A 78 -20.45 12.82 -11.75
N SER A 79 -19.78 11.68 -11.82
CA SER A 79 -19.96 10.58 -10.87
C SER A 79 -18.67 9.79 -10.70
N VAL A 80 -18.52 9.17 -9.53
CA VAL A 80 -17.54 8.10 -9.33
C VAL A 80 -18.01 6.90 -10.15
N TYR A 81 -17.37 6.67 -11.30
CA TYR A 81 -17.71 5.54 -12.16
C TYR A 81 -17.29 4.24 -11.47
N TRP A 82 -16.05 4.20 -10.96
CA TRP A 82 -15.59 3.21 -9.99
C TRP A 82 -14.44 3.77 -9.13
N GLU A 83 -14.26 3.22 -7.93
CA GLU A 83 -13.11 3.40 -7.04
C GLU A 83 -12.71 2.06 -6.41
N ASP A 84 -11.42 1.88 -6.08
CA ASP A 84 -10.88 0.64 -5.48
C ASP A 84 -10.88 0.63 -3.94
N ILE A 85 -10.99 1.80 -3.32
CA ILE A 85 -11.16 1.96 -1.88
C ILE A 85 -12.50 2.64 -1.63
N PRO A 86 -13.52 1.94 -1.11
CA PRO A 86 -14.84 2.52 -0.87
C PRO A 86 -14.81 3.78 0.02
N GLY A 87 -15.35 4.88 -0.51
CA GLY A 87 -15.36 6.21 0.10
C GLY A 87 -14.03 6.97 -0.01
N LEU A 88 -13.14 6.59 -0.94
CA LEU A 88 -11.92 7.34 -1.25
C LEU A 88 -12.27 8.70 -1.85
N ILE A 89 -13.25 8.71 -2.76
CA ILE A 89 -13.84 9.94 -3.28
C ILE A 89 -15.12 10.21 -2.47
N SER A 90 -15.10 11.27 -1.67
CA SER A 90 -16.22 11.61 -0.78
C SER A 90 -17.37 12.29 -1.52
N GLU A 91 -17.05 13.10 -2.53
CA GLU A 91 -18.05 13.82 -3.32
C GLU A 91 -17.51 14.13 -4.73
N VAL A 92 -18.42 14.13 -5.71
CA VAL A 92 -18.16 14.60 -7.08
C VAL A 92 -19.29 15.53 -7.51
N SER A 93 -18.95 16.69 -8.05
CA SER A 93 -19.93 17.65 -8.57
C SER A 93 -19.39 18.43 -9.77
N VAL A 94 -20.28 19.04 -10.56
CA VAL A 94 -19.90 19.93 -11.67
C VAL A 94 -20.04 21.38 -11.23
N VAL A 95 -18.96 22.14 -11.38
CA VAL A 95 -18.92 23.60 -11.19
C VAL A 95 -19.03 24.25 -12.57
N SER A 96 -20.16 24.93 -12.81
CA SER A 96 -20.46 25.57 -14.09
C SER A 96 -19.47 26.69 -14.42
N GLY A 97 -19.01 26.73 -15.67
CA GLY A 97 -18.24 27.84 -16.24
C GLY A 97 -19.12 28.86 -16.98
N GLU A 98 -18.48 29.85 -17.63
CA GLU A 98 -19.16 30.84 -18.48
C GLU A 98 -19.89 30.17 -19.66
N THR A 99 -19.25 29.17 -20.25
CA THR A 99 -19.85 28.27 -21.23
C THR A 99 -19.85 26.83 -20.71
N PRO A 100 -20.68 25.93 -21.26
CA PRO A 100 -20.66 24.51 -20.90
C PRO A 100 -19.27 23.86 -20.99
N SER A 101 -18.41 24.28 -21.94
CA SER A 101 -17.05 23.75 -22.07
C SER A 101 -16.07 24.28 -21.03
N ASP A 102 -16.39 25.40 -20.36
CA ASP A 102 -15.53 26.00 -19.33
C ASP A 102 -15.81 25.45 -17.93
N SER A 103 -16.79 24.56 -17.78
CA SER A 103 -17.09 23.88 -16.53
C SER A 103 -15.91 23.02 -16.04
N LYS A 104 -15.91 22.73 -14.75
CA LYS A 104 -14.95 21.84 -14.11
C LYS A 104 -15.67 20.82 -13.23
N ILE A 105 -15.10 19.63 -13.11
CA ILE A 105 -15.52 18.64 -12.13
C ILE A 105 -14.76 18.90 -10.85
N ARG A 106 -15.46 19.07 -9.74
CA ARG A 106 -14.93 19.09 -8.39
C ARG A 106 -14.91 17.64 -7.87
N VAL A 107 -13.73 17.16 -7.49
CA VAL A 107 -13.53 15.81 -6.93
C VAL A 107 -12.96 15.96 -5.53
N GLU A 108 -13.74 15.61 -4.51
CA GLU A 108 -13.31 15.62 -3.10
C GLU A 108 -12.67 14.29 -2.72
N VAL A 109 -11.50 14.32 -2.08
CA VAL A 109 -10.67 13.15 -1.77
C VAL A 109 -10.56 12.97 -0.26
N ASN A 110 -11.00 11.83 0.25
CA ASN A 110 -10.82 11.45 1.64
C ASN A 110 -9.43 10.82 1.85
N SER A 111 -8.44 11.67 2.11
CA SER A 111 -7.04 11.28 2.35
C SER A 111 -6.85 10.35 3.57
N ALA A 112 -7.85 10.17 4.43
CA ALA A 112 -7.76 9.22 5.55
C ALA A 112 -7.94 7.76 5.12
N LYS A 113 -8.57 7.53 3.97
CA LYS A 113 -8.69 6.21 3.35
C LYS A 113 -7.37 5.70 2.76
N GLY A 114 -6.34 6.54 2.73
CA GLY A 114 -5.01 6.21 2.24
C GLY A 114 -4.86 6.45 0.74
N LYS A 115 -4.10 5.58 0.08
CA LYS A 115 -3.83 5.64 -1.35
C LYS A 115 -4.79 4.72 -2.11
N GLY A 116 -5.17 5.10 -3.31
CA GLY A 116 -6.05 4.30 -4.17
C GLY A 116 -6.29 4.97 -5.53
N ASN A 117 -7.21 4.39 -6.29
CA ASN A 117 -7.55 4.79 -7.64
C ASN A 117 -9.06 4.95 -7.80
N ALA A 118 -9.46 5.93 -8.61
CA ALA A 118 -10.85 6.10 -9.03
C ALA A 118 -10.92 6.50 -10.50
N VAL A 119 -12.06 6.23 -11.14
CA VAL A 119 -12.41 6.79 -12.44
C VAL A 119 -13.66 7.64 -12.28
N ILE A 120 -13.56 8.90 -12.71
CA ILE A 120 -14.67 9.87 -12.68
C ILE A 120 -15.25 10.00 -14.08
N ALA A 121 -16.55 9.75 -14.24
CA ALA A 121 -17.25 9.92 -15.51
C ALA A 121 -17.88 11.31 -15.60
N PHE A 122 -17.79 11.93 -16.77
CA PHE A 122 -18.52 13.14 -17.14
C PHE A 122 -19.64 12.81 -18.10
N LYS A 123 -20.83 13.30 -17.75
CA LYS A 123 -22.08 12.98 -18.44
C LYS A 123 -22.79 14.25 -18.91
N VAL A 124 -23.46 14.14 -20.05
CA VAL A 124 -24.45 15.12 -20.51
C VAL A 124 -25.74 14.39 -20.84
N ASN A 125 -26.84 14.80 -20.19
CA ASN A 125 -28.14 14.13 -20.28
C ASN A 125 -28.01 12.61 -20.02
N GLY A 126 -27.31 12.23 -18.95
CA GLY A 126 -27.08 10.84 -18.55
C GLY A 126 -26.09 10.02 -19.41
N ASN A 127 -25.59 10.55 -20.53
CA ASN A 127 -24.66 9.84 -21.41
C ASN A 127 -23.22 10.20 -21.08
N ILE A 128 -22.34 9.21 -20.93
CA ILE A 128 -20.90 9.41 -20.70
C ILE A 128 -20.24 9.93 -21.97
N TYR A 129 -19.54 11.07 -21.86
CA TYR A 129 -18.74 11.64 -22.94
C TYR A 129 -17.24 11.56 -22.66
N TRP A 130 -16.82 11.49 -21.41
CA TRP A 130 -15.42 11.27 -21.08
C TRP A 130 -15.28 10.76 -19.66
N SER A 131 -14.09 10.27 -19.34
CA SER A 131 -13.73 9.82 -18.00
C SER A 131 -12.25 10.08 -17.74
N TRP A 132 -11.92 10.30 -16.47
CA TRP A 132 -10.54 10.53 -16.02
C TRP A 132 -10.19 9.58 -14.89
N HIS A 133 -8.96 9.09 -14.91
CA HIS A 133 -8.38 8.34 -13.81
C HIS A 133 -7.82 9.30 -12.75
N ILE A 134 -8.20 9.10 -11.50
CA ILE A 134 -7.71 9.84 -10.33
C ILE A 134 -6.80 8.90 -9.55
N TRP A 135 -5.52 9.25 -9.47
CA TRP A 135 -4.50 8.47 -8.80
C TRP A 135 -4.12 9.16 -7.49
N VAL A 136 -4.66 8.65 -6.38
CA VAL A 136 -4.40 9.17 -5.02
C VAL A 136 -3.17 8.46 -4.47
N THR A 137 -2.02 9.16 -4.45
CA THR A 137 -0.73 8.53 -4.14
C THR A 137 0.30 9.54 -3.61
N ASP A 138 1.48 9.06 -3.22
CA ASP A 138 2.68 9.89 -3.00
C ASP A 138 3.37 10.21 -4.34
N ASP A 139 4.18 11.27 -4.40
CA ASP A 139 4.82 11.77 -5.63
C ASP A 139 5.56 10.67 -6.44
N PRO A 140 5.06 10.28 -7.63
CA PRO A 140 5.67 9.24 -8.46
C PRO A 140 6.82 9.77 -9.36
N SER A 141 7.19 11.05 -9.24
CA SER A 141 8.18 11.69 -10.12
C SER A 141 9.64 11.27 -9.85
N ASN A 142 9.90 10.62 -8.70
CA ASN A 142 11.23 10.27 -8.21
C ASN A 142 11.79 8.97 -8.81
N GLY A 143 11.61 8.76 -10.11
CA GLY A 143 12.04 7.54 -10.79
C GLY A 143 13.48 7.58 -11.31
N VAL A 144 13.73 6.88 -12.42
CA VAL A 144 15.08 6.63 -12.94
C VAL A 144 15.34 7.33 -14.26
N ASN A 145 16.61 7.69 -14.48
CA ASN A 145 17.10 8.23 -15.74
C ASN A 145 17.75 7.12 -16.56
N TYR A 146 17.15 6.75 -17.69
CA TYR A 146 17.74 5.78 -18.61
C TYR A 146 17.44 6.18 -20.05
N SER A 147 18.49 6.48 -20.82
CA SER A 147 18.39 6.90 -22.22
C SER A 147 19.42 6.16 -23.05
N GLN A 148 19.08 5.88 -24.32
CA GLN A 148 19.99 5.33 -25.32
C GLN A 148 21.04 6.36 -25.76
N GLY A 149 20.77 7.66 -25.56
CA GLY A 149 21.70 8.77 -25.75
C GLY A 149 21.54 9.52 -27.07
N PHE A 150 20.46 9.25 -27.81
CA PHE A 150 20.17 9.89 -29.10
C PHE A 150 18.78 10.53 -29.15
N GLU A 151 18.01 10.41 -28.08
CA GLU A 151 16.63 10.88 -27.99
C GLU A 151 16.55 12.40 -28.11
N THR A 152 15.54 12.87 -28.84
CA THR A 152 15.26 14.31 -28.99
C THR A 152 13.79 14.65 -28.76
N ASP A 153 13.54 15.92 -28.47
CA ASP A 153 12.21 16.52 -28.60
C ASP A 153 11.81 16.66 -30.09
N VAL A 154 10.60 17.16 -30.35
CA VAL A 154 10.07 17.35 -31.71
C VAL A 154 10.85 18.37 -32.55
N ASN A 155 11.69 19.21 -31.93
CA ASN A 155 12.55 20.19 -32.60
C ASN A 155 14.00 19.68 -32.74
N LEU A 156 14.22 18.38 -32.53
CA LEU A 156 15.52 17.71 -32.59
C LEU A 156 16.51 18.19 -31.50
N VAL A 157 16.01 18.75 -30.40
CA VAL A 157 16.82 19.10 -29.22
C VAL A 157 17.07 17.84 -28.40
N PRO A 158 18.32 17.46 -28.10
CA PRO A 158 18.63 16.30 -27.27
C PRO A 158 17.92 16.36 -25.91
N THR A 159 17.34 15.24 -25.50
CA THR A 159 16.59 15.14 -24.25
C THR A 159 17.02 13.93 -23.43
N GLN A 160 16.95 14.07 -22.10
CA GLN A 160 17.17 12.97 -21.18
C GLN A 160 15.84 12.34 -20.82
N ILE A 161 15.78 11.01 -20.89
CA ILE A 161 14.59 10.23 -20.56
C ILE A 161 14.58 9.92 -19.07
N VAL A 162 13.47 10.29 -18.43
CA VAL A 162 13.18 10.07 -17.02
C VAL A 162 11.87 9.31 -16.91
N TYR A 163 11.86 8.22 -16.17
CA TYR A 163 10.66 7.41 -15.93
C TYR A 163 10.06 7.73 -14.56
N MET A 164 8.76 7.49 -14.39
CA MET A 164 8.15 7.41 -13.06
C MET A 164 8.80 6.29 -12.24
N ASP A 165 8.76 6.42 -10.92
CA ASP A 165 9.28 5.41 -9.99
C ASP A 165 8.45 4.11 -9.98
N ARG A 166 7.23 4.16 -10.51
CA ARG A 166 6.25 3.06 -10.50
C ARG A 166 5.35 3.03 -11.73
N ASN A 167 4.56 1.96 -11.84
CA ASN A 167 3.56 1.83 -12.91
C ASN A 167 2.36 2.75 -12.63
N LEU A 168 1.68 3.20 -13.69
CA LEU A 168 0.50 4.05 -13.56
C LEU A 168 -0.61 3.33 -12.77
N GLY A 169 -1.14 3.99 -11.73
CA GLY A 169 -2.13 3.45 -10.81
C GLY A 169 -1.57 2.56 -9.69
N ALA A 170 -0.25 2.33 -9.64
CA ALA A 170 0.36 1.62 -8.52
C ALA A 170 0.44 2.55 -7.30
N VAL A 171 0.07 2.09 -6.11
CA VAL A 171 0.15 2.94 -4.89
C VAL A 171 1.40 2.67 -4.06
N SER A 172 2.24 1.73 -4.51
CA SER A 172 3.60 1.52 -4.00
C SER A 172 4.62 1.51 -5.13
N LYS A 173 5.79 2.12 -4.89
CA LYS A 173 6.94 2.12 -5.81
C LYS A 173 7.81 0.87 -5.73
N SER A 174 7.57 0.01 -4.75
CA SER A 174 8.44 -1.10 -4.44
C SER A 174 7.60 -2.36 -4.19
N PHE A 175 8.07 -3.51 -4.66
CA PHE A 175 7.54 -4.82 -4.26
C PHE A 175 8.19 -5.34 -2.97
N LEU A 176 8.84 -4.46 -2.21
CA LEU A 176 9.46 -4.71 -0.91
C LEU A 176 9.01 -3.64 0.10
N GLY A 177 8.90 -4.00 1.38
CA GLY A 177 8.50 -3.11 2.46
C GLY A 177 6.99 -2.90 2.56
N ASN A 178 6.56 -1.73 3.03
CA ASN A 178 5.14 -1.44 3.24
C ASN A 178 4.40 -1.27 1.90
N GLN A 179 3.16 -1.75 1.86
CA GLN A 179 2.26 -1.75 0.69
C GLN A 179 2.86 -2.44 -0.54
N TRP A 180 3.82 -3.36 -0.35
CA TRP A 180 4.54 -4.01 -1.44
C TRP A 180 3.63 -4.73 -2.43
N GLN A 181 2.52 -5.28 -1.94
CA GLN A 181 1.53 -6.02 -2.72
C GLN A 181 0.80 -5.13 -3.74
N LYS A 182 0.80 -3.81 -3.52
CA LYS A 182 0.12 -2.81 -4.35
C LYS A 182 1.03 -2.15 -5.40
N SER A 183 2.13 -2.81 -5.76
CA SER A 183 3.13 -2.31 -6.72
C SER A 183 2.80 -2.59 -8.19
N GLY A 184 1.84 -3.46 -8.50
CA GLY A 184 1.53 -3.89 -9.87
C GLY A 184 1.01 -2.78 -10.80
N GLY A 185 0.15 -1.90 -10.28
CA GLY A 185 -0.53 -0.84 -11.04
C GLY A 185 -1.82 -1.32 -11.72
N LEU A 186 -2.42 -0.42 -12.52
CA LEU A 186 -3.62 -0.71 -13.31
C LEU A 186 -3.23 -1.23 -14.70
N MET A 187 -4.16 -1.94 -15.34
CA MET A 187 -3.96 -2.51 -16.67
C MET A 187 -4.63 -1.66 -17.75
N TYR A 188 -4.06 -1.65 -18.95
CA TYR A 188 -4.58 -0.89 -20.08
C TYR A 188 -4.61 -1.77 -21.33
N GLU A 189 -5.69 -1.74 -22.10
CA GLU A 189 -5.67 -2.20 -23.50
C GLU A 189 -4.93 -1.15 -24.33
N TRP A 190 -4.10 -1.62 -25.27
CA TRP A 190 -3.26 -0.71 -26.05
C TRP A 190 -4.11 0.32 -26.83
N GLY A 191 -3.79 1.60 -26.68
CA GLY A 191 -4.52 2.70 -27.32
C GLY A 191 -5.72 3.25 -26.54
N ARG A 192 -6.05 2.72 -25.35
CA ARG A 192 -7.10 3.27 -24.46
C ARG A 192 -6.53 4.22 -23.42
N LYS A 193 -7.37 5.17 -22.98
CA LYS A 193 -7.07 6.04 -21.84
C LYS A 193 -7.54 5.47 -20.49
N ASP A 194 -8.55 4.60 -20.52
CA ASP A 194 -9.26 4.13 -19.33
C ASP A 194 -8.59 2.86 -18.75
N PRO A 195 -8.34 2.82 -17.43
CA PRO A 195 -7.73 1.67 -16.78
C PRO A 195 -8.71 0.55 -16.44
N PHE A 196 -8.16 -0.66 -16.32
CA PHE A 196 -8.80 -1.85 -15.77
C PHE A 196 -8.13 -2.26 -14.44
N PRO A 197 -8.89 -2.37 -13.34
CA PRO A 197 -8.36 -2.78 -12.05
C PRO A 197 -8.14 -4.30 -12.01
N PRO A 198 -6.99 -4.79 -11.53
CA PRO A 198 -6.72 -6.22 -11.35
C PRO A 198 -7.72 -7.00 -10.49
N LEU A 199 -8.33 -6.36 -9.49
CA LEU A 199 -9.21 -6.97 -8.47
C LEU A 199 -8.53 -8.03 -7.59
N VAL A 200 -7.20 -8.12 -7.65
CA VAL A 200 -6.35 -8.93 -6.79
C VAL A 200 -4.97 -8.29 -6.67
N TYR A 201 -4.43 -8.22 -5.46
CA TYR A 201 -3.07 -7.75 -5.18
C TYR A 201 -2.05 -8.89 -5.31
N LYS A 202 -0.75 -8.57 -5.28
CA LYS A 202 0.33 -9.56 -5.52
C LYS A 202 0.37 -10.67 -4.47
N ASP A 203 -0.04 -10.38 -3.24
CA ASP A 203 -0.09 -11.30 -2.12
C ASP A 203 -1.31 -12.25 -2.12
N ALA A 204 -2.09 -12.24 -3.21
CA ALA A 204 -3.37 -12.96 -3.36
C ALA A 204 -4.52 -12.39 -2.53
N ASP A 205 -4.40 -11.17 -1.99
CA ASP A 205 -5.54 -10.46 -1.40
C ASP A 205 -6.48 -9.92 -2.50
N PHE A 206 -7.76 -10.25 -2.41
CA PHE A 206 -8.76 -9.91 -3.42
C PHE A 206 -9.62 -8.75 -2.96
N TYR A 207 -9.63 -7.69 -3.75
CA TYR A 207 -10.41 -6.50 -3.49
C TYR A 207 -11.56 -6.34 -4.49
N GLU A 208 -12.50 -5.48 -4.14
CA GLU A 208 -13.62 -5.11 -5.00
C GLU A 208 -13.54 -3.62 -5.36
N ILE A 209 -14.20 -3.25 -6.45
CA ILE A 209 -14.42 -1.84 -6.80
C ILE A 209 -15.90 -1.50 -6.63
N SER A 210 -16.21 -0.24 -6.35
CA SER A 210 -17.57 0.27 -6.21
C SER A 210 -17.76 1.61 -6.92
N GLY A 211 -18.98 1.92 -7.37
CA GLY A 211 -19.32 3.21 -7.98
C GLY A 211 -20.65 3.13 -8.74
N GLU A 212 -20.80 3.96 -9.77
CA GLU A 212 -21.95 3.90 -10.70
C GLU A 212 -22.09 2.51 -11.36
N VAL A 213 -20.98 1.77 -11.53
CA VAL A 213 -20.98 0.41 -12.09
C VAL A 213 -21.49 -0.68 -11.13
N GLY A 214 -21.85 -0.32 -9.90
CA GLY A 214 -22.15 -1.28 -8.83
C GLY A 214 -20.87 -1.83 -8.19
N VAL A 215 -20.99 -2.96 -7.49
CA VAL A 215 -19.87 -3.66 -6.86
C VAL A 215 -19.36 -4.75 -7.80
N LEU A 216 -18.10 -4.65 -8.23
CA LEU A 216 -17.48 -5.63 -9.12
C LEU A 216 -16.31 -6.32 -8.43
N LYS A 217 -16.22 -7.64 -8.61
CA LYS A 217 -15.22 -8.52 -7.99
C LYS A 217 -14.44 -9.28 -9.04
N HIS A 218 -13.31 -9.86 -8.63
CA HIS A 218 -12.56 -10.76 -9.50
C HIS A 218 -13.44 -11.93 -9.96
N ARG A 219 -13.27 -12.35 -11.22
CA ARG A 219 -14.12 -13.38 -11.86
C ARG A 219 -14.14 -14.73 -11.12
N GLN A 220 -13.09 -15.03 -10.36
CA GLN A 220 -13.02 -16.24 -9.53
C GLN A 220 -13.94 -16.18 -8.30
N ILE A 221 -14.33 -14.98 -7.87
CA ILE A 221 -15.20 -14.76 -6.71
C ILE A 221 -16.65 -14.59 -7.16
N ASP A 222 -16.86 -13.76 -8.19
CA ASP A 222 -18.17 -13.52 -8.78
C ASP A 222 -18.05 -13.54 -10.31
N ALA A 223 -18.64 -14.54 -10.95
CA ALA A 223 -18.59 -14.70 -12.40
C ALA A 223 -19.57 -13.76 -13.15
N VAL A 224 -20.52 -13.16 -12.42
CA VAL A 224 -21.57 -12.28 -12.96
C VAL A 224 -21.19 -10.83 -12.77
N ASN A 225 -20.91 -10.41 -11.53
CA ASN A 225 -20.55 -9.04 -11.18
C ASN A 225 -19.03 -8.87 -11.22
N THR A 226 -18.45 -8.94 -12.41
CA THR A 226 -17.02 -8.76 -12.67
C THR A 226 -16.80 -7.78 -13.82
N ILE A 227 -15.54 -7.55 -14.19
CA ILE A 227 -15.18 -6.69 -15.32
C ILE A 227 -15.91 -7.16 -16.58
N PRO A 228 -16.79 -6.33 -17.16
CA PRO A 228 -17.57 -6.73 -18.31
C PRO A 228 -16.67 -6.93 -19.53
N VAL A 229 -16.92 -8.00 -20.27
CA VAL A 229 -16.17 -8.36 -21.48
C VAL A 229 -17.11 -8.34 -22.68
N GLN A 230 -16.74 -7.62 -23.72
CA GLN A 230 -17.49 -7.47 -24.95
C GLN A 230 -16.65 -7.96 -26.13
N LEU A 231 -17.20 -8.86 -26.96
CA LEU A 231 -16.60 -9.13 -28.27
C LEU A 231 -16.71 -7.86 -29.10
N ARG A 232 -15.62 -7.45 -29.74
CA ARG A 232 -15.51 -6.22 -30.55
C ARG A 232 -16.80 -5.96 -31.35
N PRO A 233 -17.58 -4.93 -30.99
CA PRO A 233 -18.95 -4.77 -31.50
C PRO A 233 -19.00 -4.25 -32.94
N PHE A 234 -17.95 -3.54 -33.40
CA PHE A 234 -17.92 -2.92 -34.71
C PHE A 234 -16.63 -3.25 -35.48
N ASN A 235 -16.69 -3.13 -36.81
CA ASN A 235 -15.49 -3.26 -37.65
C ASN A 235 -14.67 -1.97 -37.69
N GLU A 236 -15.38 -0.85 -37.61
CA GLU A 236 -14.90 0.52 -37.74
C GLU A 236 -14.28 1.03 -36.43
N ILE A 237 -13.15 1.71 -36.55
CA ILE A 237 -12.41 2.23 -35.39
C ILE A 237 -13.21 3.30 -34.66
N GLU A 238 -13.84 4.20 -35.40
CA GLU A 238 -14.61 5.32 -34.84
C GLU A 238 -15.69 4.82 -33.87
N LYS A 239 -16.45 3.80 -34.29
CA LYS A 239 -17.54 3.22 -33.48
C LYS A 239 -17.01 2.52 -32.23
N ASN A 240 -15.90 1.79 -32.34
CA ASN A 240 -15.29 1.13 -31.17
C ASN A 240 -14.65 2.12 -30.19
N ILE A 241 -14.02 3.21 -30.68
CA ILE A 241 -13.48 4.27 -29.83
C ILE A 241 -14.63 5.00 -29.11
N GLN A 242 -15.69 5.40 -29.82
CA GLN A 242 -16.90 5.97 -29.19
C GLN A 242 -17.51 5.02 -28.15
N TYR A 243 -17.58 3.72 -28.46
CA TYR A 243 -18.08 2.70 -27.53
C TYR A 243 -17.20 2.61 -26.28
N SER A 244 -15.88 2.59 -26.42
CA SER A 244 -14.95 2.52 -25.28
C SER A 244 -15.01 3.75 -24.36
N VAL A 245 -15.22 4.95 -24.92
CA VAL A 245 -15.40 6.19 -24.15
C VAL A 245 -16.72 6.16 -23.36
N LYS A 246 -17.78 5.61 -23.96
CA LYS A 246 -19.09 5.45 -23.31
C LYS A 246 -19.12 4.30 -22.30
N ASN A 247 -18.18 3.35 -22.40
CA ASN A 247 -18.09 2.17 -21.54
C ASN A 247 -16.66 1.99 -20.99
N PRO A 248 -16.19 2.88 -20.09
CA PRO A 248 -14.79 2.93 -19.69
C PRO A 248 -14.23 1.61 -19.13
N LEU A 249 -15.05 0.79 -18.47
CA LEU A 249 -14.64 -0.48 -17.83
C LEU A 249 -15.02 -1.73 -18.65
N THR A 250 -15.67 -1.59 -19.81
CA THR A 250 -15.94 -2.75 -20.69
C THR A 250 -14.68 -3.12 -21.45
N TYR A 251 -14.14 -4.30 -21.18
CA TYR A 251 -12.96 -4.88 -21.82
C TYR A 251 -13.33 -5.44 -23.19
N ILE A 252 -12.63 -5.06 -24.26
CA ILE A 252 -13.05 -5.35 -25.63
C ILE A 252 -12.12 -6.40 -26.24
N VAL A 253 -12.63 -7.62 -26.43
CA VAL A 253 -11.83 -8.71 -26.99
C VAL A 253 -12.03 -8.87 -28.49
N ASN A 254 -10.99 -9.33 -29.17
CA ASN A 254 -11.06 -9.80 -30.55
C ASN A 254 -10.65 -11.28 -30.61
N THR A 255 -11.44 -12.11 -31.28
CA THR A 255 -11.17 -13.56 -31.47
C THR A 255 -10.03 -13.83 -32.44
N ASP A 256 -9.71 -12.91 -33.36
CA ASP A 256 -8.61 -13.06 -34.30
C ASP A 256 -7.26 -13.08 -33.57
N ALA A 257 -6.34 -13.95 -33.99
CA ALA A 257 -5.04 -14.15 -33.35
C ALA A 257 -4.22 -12.84 -33.23
N THR A 258 -4.18 -12.06 -34.32
CA THR A 258 -3.51 -10.74 -34.37
C THR A 258 -4.52 -9.59 -34.49
N GLY A 259 -5.75 -9.81 -34.00
CA GLY A 259 -6.85 -8.87 -34.11
C GLY A 259 -6.71 -7.69 -33.16
N ASN A 260 -7.11 -6.51 -33.62
CA ASN A 260 -7.23 -5.34 -32.76
C ASN A 260 -8.57 -5.34 -32.03
N TRP A 261 -8.61 -4.81 -30.80
CA TRP A 261 -9.88 -4.58 -30.10
C TRP A 261 -10.71 -3.47 -30.73
N PHE A 262 -10.06 -2.55 -31.46
CA PHE A 262 -10.70 -1.35 -32.02
C PHE A 262 -10.97 -1.40 -33.53
N SER A 263 -10.31 -2.25 -34.33
CA SER A 263 -10.47 -2.27 -35.80
C SER A 263 -10.39 -3.68 -36.38
N ASN A 264 -11.08 -3.90 -37.51
CA ASN A 264 -10.98 -5.16 -38.27
C ASN A 264 -9.71 -5.20 -39.13
N SER A 265 -9.07 -4.05 -39.30
CA SER A 265 -7.82 -3.94 -40.03
C SER A 265 -6.67 -3.93 -39.04
N ARG A 266 -5.69 -4.81 -39.29
CA ARG A 266 -4.48 -4.88 -38.48
C ARG A 266 -3.68 -3.58 -38.52
N TYR A 267 -3.62 -2.97 -39.71
CA TYR A 267 -2.91 -1.73 -39.99
C TYR A 267 -3.88 -0.66 -40.49
N LYS A 268 -3.51 0.61 -40.31
CA LYS A 268 -4.23 1.76 -40.87
C LYS A 268 -4.10 1.79 -42.40
N VAL A 269 -2.92 1.51 -42.92
CA VAL A 269 -2.65 1.33 -44.36
C VAL A 269 -1.83 0.07 -44.56
N ALA A 270 -2.37 -0.90 -45.28
CA ALA A 270 -1.69 -2.15 -45.60
C ALA A 270 -0.62 -1.93 -46.69
N ALA A 271 0.58 -2.47 -46.48
CA ALA A 271 1.65 -2.56 -47.47
C ALA A 271 2.66 -3.63 -47.03
N ALA A 272 3.64 -3.93 -47.89
CA ALA A 272 4.75 -4.82 -47.53
C ALA A 272 5.62 -4.18 -46.44
N SER A 273 6.22 -5.00 -45.58
CA SER A 273 7.21 -4.51 -44.61
C SER A 273 8.41 -3.88 -45.33
N PRO A 274 8.92 -2.70 -44.89
CA PRO A 274 8.50 -1.94 -43.71
C PRO A 274 7.57 -0.75 -44.04
N ASN A 275 6.85 -0.75 -45.16
CA ASN A 275 6.11 0.43 -45.67
C ASN A 275 4.63 0.52 -45.23
N TYR A 276 4.11 -0.44 -44.47
CA TYR A 276 2.75 -0.31 -43.90
C TYR A 276 2.71 0.78 -42.83
N ILE A 277 1.52 1.35 -42.64
CA ILE A 277 1.26 2.36 -41.61
C ILE A 277 0.39 1.73 -40.54
N THR A 278 0.92 1.64 -39.32
CA THR A 278 0.20 1.09 -38.17
C THR A 278 -0.80 2.09 -37.60
N TRP A 279 -1.61 1.61 -36.67
CA TRP A 279 -2.39 2.51 -35.82
C TRP A 279 -1.45 3.26 -34.87
N ASP A 280 -1.83 4.49 -34.52
CA ASP A 280 -1.05 5.37 -33.67
C ASP A 280 -1.96 6.06 -32.63
N LEU A 281 -2.42 5.28 -31.65
CA LEU A 281 -3.37 5.75 -30.65
C LEU A 281 -2.70 6.39 -29.43
N TRP A 282 -1.42 6.11 -29.19
CA TRP A 282 -0.63 6.67 -28.07
C TRP A 282 0.53 7.57 -28.52
N SER A 283 0.65 7.85 -29.82
CA SER A 283 1.72 8.64 -30.44
C SER A 283 3.10 8.02 -30.25
N ASP A 284 3.49 7.16 -31.20
CA ASP A 284 4.87 6.73 -31.35
C ASP A 284 5.73 7.81 -32.04
N ASN A 285 7.03 7.52 -32.19
CA ASN A 285 7.99 8.48 -32.77
C ASN A 285 7.79 8.70 -34.27
N ALA A 286 7.10 7.80 -34.99
CA ALA A 286 6.99 7.83 -36.45
C ALA A 286 5.54 7.94 -36.95
N LYS A 287 4.58 8.29 -36.07
CA LYS A 287 3.15 8.42 -36.38
C LYS A 287 2.57 7.16 -37.03
N GLY A 288 3.01 5.99 -36.56
CA GLY A 288 2.71 4.66 -37.11
C GLY A 288 3.45 4.31 -38.41
N GLY A 289 4.29 5.20 -38.93
CA GLY A 289 5.19 4.96 -40.04
C GLY A 289 6.32 4.00 -39.70
N ASN A 290 7.26 3.83 -40.63
CA ASN A 290 8.46 3.05 -40.36
C ASN A 290 9.35 3.78 -39.35
N SER A 291 9.92 3.07 -38.38
CA SER A 291 10.94 3.60 -37.48
C SER A 291 12.13 2.66 -37.38
N ASN A 292 13.33 3.24 -37.46
CA ASN A 292 14.62 2.62 -37.23
C ASN A 292 15.69 3.70 -36.95
N ALA A 293 15.99 3.94 -35.66
CA ALA A 293 17.01 4.90 -35.23
C ALA A 293 18.46 4.49 -35.55
N ASN A 294 18.67 3.26 -36.04
CA ASN A 294 19.96 2.78 -36.56
C ASN A 294 20.05 2.93 -38.10
N SER A 295 19.02 3.44 -38.78
CA SER A 295 19.00 3.57 -40.24
C SER A 295 20.14 4.45 -40.76
N SER A 296 20.70 4.08 -41.92
CA SER A 296 21.64 4.93 -42.65
C SER A 296 20.94 6.13 -43.32
N ASN A 297 19.62 6.06 -43.54
CA ASN A 297 18.83 7.18 -44.03
C ASN A 297 18.65 8.21 -42.93
N ALA A 298 19.17 9.43 -43.15
CA ALA A 298 19.18 10.49 -42.14
C ALA A 298 17.77 10.94 -41.71
N ALA A 299 16.80 10.99 -42.61
CA ALA A 299 15.44 11.42 -42.30
C ALA A 299 14.75 10.40 -41.39
N LEU A 300 14.74 9.12 -41.79
CA LEU A 300 14.17 8.02 -40.99
C LEU A 300 14.85 7.92 -39.63
N LYS A 301 16.18 8.04 -39.60
CA LYS A 301 16.97 8.01 -38.36
C LYS A 301 16.56 9.12 -37.41
N ASN A 302 16.44 10.36 -37.89
CA ASN A 302 16.10 11.50 -37.05
C ASN A 302 14.65 11.42 -36.55
N GLU A 303 13.69 11.04 -37.41
CA GLU A 303 12.30 10.80 -37.03
C GLU A 303 12.20 9.75 -35.91
N SER A 304 12.88 8.61 -36.07
CA SER A 304 12.83 7.52 -35.09
C SER A 304 13.40 7.86 -33.72
N ARG A 305 14.26 8.89 -33.65
CA ARG A 305 14.91 9.38 -32.42
C ARG A 305 14.13 10.49 -31.74
N SER A 306 13.21 11.12 -32.47
CA SER A 306 12.43 12.25 -32.02
C SER A 306 11.11 11.79 -31.43
N TYR A 307 10.83 12.21 -30.20
CA TYR A 307 9.50 12.03 -29.63
C TYR A 307 8.51 13.01 -30.25
N GLU A 308 7.38 12.51 -30.72
CA GLU A 308 6.27 13.31 -31.23
C GLU A 308 5.44 13.95 -30.12
N LEU A 309 4.42 14.76 -30.41
CA LEU A 309 3.52 15.23 -29.35
C LEU A 309 2.66 14.08 -28.83
N LYS A 310 2.55 13.88 -27.51
CA LYS A 310 1.70 12.80 -26.94
C LYS A 310 0.28 12.83 -27.53
N SER A 311 -0.35 11.66 -27.64
CA SER A 311 -1.70 11.56 -28.18
C SER A 311 -2.76 12.04 -27.19
N GLU A 312 -3.96 12.24 -27.72
CA GLU A 312 -5.15 12.59 -26.96
C GLU A 312 -5.64 11.44 -26.05
N LEU A 313 -5.30 10.18 -26.40
CA LEU A 313 -5.67 8.97 -25.67
C LEU A 313 -4.56 8.43 -24.75
N ASP A 314 -3.39 9.05 -24.73
CA ASP A 314 -2.31 8.71 -23.80
C ASP A 314 -2.82 8.80 -22.35
N PRO A 315 -2.77 7.72 -21.56
CA PRO A 315 -3.34 7.68 -20.21
C PRO A 315 -2.49 8.45 -19.18
N CYS A 316 -1.25 8.82 -19.50
CA CYS A 316 -0.32 9.38 -18.52
C CYS A 316 -0.73 10.78 -18.05
N PRO A 317 -0.42 11.13 -16.78
CA PRO A 317 -0.70 12.44 -16.21
C PRO A 317 -0.02 13.62 -16.92
N ASN A 318 -0.33 14.85 -16.49
CA ASN A 318 0.30 16.05 -17.03
C ASN A 318 1.83 16.00 -16.88
N GLY A 319 2.56 16.39 -17.93
CA GLY A 319 4.03 16.29 -17.95
C GLY A 319 4.59 14.89 -18.22
N TRP A 320 3.74 13.88 -18.42
CA TRP A 320 4.13 12.49 -18.63
C TRP A 320 3.46 11.88 -19.86
N ARG A 321 4.10 10.88 -20.46
CA ARG A 321 3.62 10.15 -21.64
C ARG A 321 4.05 8.68 -21.63
N ILE A 322 3.45 7.86 -22.48
CA ILE A 322 3.92 6.49 -22.74
C ILE A 322 5.23 6.54 -23.54
N PRO A 323 6.24 5.70 -23.19
CA PRO A 323 7.48 5.59 -23.96
C PRO A 323 7.28 4.89 -25.31
N SER A 324 8.12 5.24 -26.29
CA SER A 324 8.15 4.62 -27.62
C SER A 324 9.38 3.74 -27.79
N TYR A 325 9.32 2.78 -28.70
CA TYR A 325 10.49 2.14 -29.28
C TYR A 325 11.08 3.03 -30.39
N TYR A 326 12.38 2.90 -30.58
CA TYR A 326 13.13 3.62 -31.62
C TYR A 326 13.26 2.79 -32.92
N GLY A 327 12.73 1.57 -32.91
CA GLY A 327 12.65 0.68 -34.05
C GLY A 327 11.37 -0.14 -34.00
N ARG A 328 10.55 -0.04 -35.04
CA ARG A 328 9.24 -0.71 -35.08
C ARG A 328 9.37 -2.23 -35.27
N GLU A 329 10.18 -2.64 -36.24
CA GLU A 329 10.39 -4.06 -36.58
C GLU A 329 11.74 -4.60 -36.14
N THR A 330 12.71 -3.71 -35.94
CA THR A 330 14.09 -4.12 -35.79
C THR A 330 14.32 -4.60 -34.35
N PRO A 331 14.84 -5.82 -34.12
CA PRO A 331 14.95 -6.41 -32.80
C PRO A 331 16.28 -6.07 -32.09
N ASN A 332 16.87 -4.90 -32.34
CA ASN A 332 18.09 -4.49 -31.65
C ASN A 332 17.77 -3.98 -30.24
N ASN A 333 18.61 -4.36 -29.27
CA ASN A 333 18.49 -3.92 -27.88
C ASN A 333 18.45 -2.39 -27.75
N ASN A 334 19.32 -1.65 -28.45
CA ASN A 334 19.36 -0.19 -28.39
C ASN A 334 18.15 0.51 -29.04
N LEU A 335 17.24 -0.23 -29.67
CA LEU A 335 15.99 0.28 -30.23
C LEU A 335 14.78 0.05 -29.30
N SER A 336 14.99 -0.59 -28.15
CA SER A 336 14.02 -0.72 -27.06
C SER A 336 14.24 0.36 -26.00
N PHE A 337 13.16 0.90 -25.44
CA PHE A 337 13.24 1.93 -24.40
C PHE A 337 13.96 1.45 -23.13
N PHE A 338 13.94 0.13 -22.85
CA PHE A 338 14.69 -0.49 -21.74
C PHE A 338 15.81 -1.44 -22.18
N GLY A 339 16.04 -1.59 -23.47
CA GLY A 339 17.10 -2.48 -23.96
C GLY A 339 18.50 -1.94 -23.72
N LYS A 340 19.50 -2.81 -23.78
CA LYS A 340 20.92 -2.44 -23.61
C LYS A 340 21.41 -1.52 -24.73
N LYS A 341 22.47 -0.76 -24.44
CA LYS A 341 23.14 0.15 -25.38
C LYS A 341 24.05 -0.61 -26.37
N ASP A 342 23.53 -1.64 -27.01
CA ASP A 342 24.23 -2.42 -28.03
C ASP A 342 23.28 -2.81 -29.18
N TRP A 343 23.86 -3.34 -30.26
CA TRP A 343 23.14 -3.67 -31.48
C TRP A 343 22.71 -5.15 -31.52
N ASN A 344 22.78 -5.87 -30.39
CA ASN A 344 22.45 -7.29 -30.34
C ASN A 344 20.93 -7.51 -30.23
N ASN A 345 20.50 -8.76 -30.36
CA ASN A 345 19.14 -9.21 -30.06
C ASN A 345 19.17 -10.28 -28.98
N ASP A 346 19.07 -9.85 -27.71
CA ASP A 346 19.18 -10.75 -26.57
C ASP A 346 17.98 -11.71 -26.50
N ASP A 347 16.80 -11.29 -26.97
CA ASP A 347 15.58 -12.09 -26.97
C ASP A 347 15.71 -13.39 -27.77
N SER A 348 16.65 -13.50 -28.72
CA SER A 348 16.80 -14.73 -29.52
C SER A 348 17.61 -15.84 -28.83
N ASN A 349 18.31 -15.53 -27.75
CA ASN A 349 19.25 -16.44 -27.11
C ASN A 349 19.03 -16.50 -25.59
N VAL A 350 18.69 -17.69 -25.10
CA VAL A 350 18.43 -17.97 -23.69
C VAL A 350 19.57 -17.51 -22.78
N ASN A 351 20.83 -17.68 -23.19
CA ASN A 351 22.01 -17.30 -22.40
C ASN A 351 22.20 -15.78 -22.28
N LEU A 352 21.47 -14.98 -23.06
CA LEU A 352 21.51 -13.52 -23.00
C LEU A 352 20.32 -12.96 -22.20
N ARG A 353 19.16 -13.62 -22.25
CA ARG A 353 17.90 -13.12 -21.68
C ARG A 353 17.44 -13.76 -20.36
N GLN A 354 18.01 -14.91 -19.97
CA GLN A 354 17.58 -15.67 -18.78
C GLN A 354 18.61 -15.61 -17.64
N LEU A 355 18.13 -15.53 -16.41
CA LEU A 355 18.92 -15.61 -15.18
C LEU A 355 18.90 -17.04 -14.63
N PHE A 356 20.06 -17.55 -14.21
CA PHE A 356 20.25 -18.91 -13.71
C PHE A 356 20.79 -18.89 -12.28
N PRO A 357 20.34 -19.81 -11.39
CA PRO A 357 20.79 -19.84 -10.00
C PRO A 357 22.26 -20.29 -9.83
N ASP A 358 22.78 -21.01 -10.80
CA ASP A 358 24.06 -21.72 -10.80
C ASP A 358 25.05 -21.23 -11.86
N ALA A 359 24.63 -20.32 -12.75
CA ALA A 359 25.46 -19.75 -13.80
C ALA A 359 25.36 -18.23 -13.89
N VAL A 360 26.48 -17.56 -14.13
CA VAL A 360 26.52 -16.12 -14.39
C VAL A 360 25.95 -15.83 -15.76
N ASN A 361 24.99 -14.91 -15.85
CA ASN A 361 24.66 -14.25 -17.11
C ASN A 361 25.29 -12.85 -17.14
N VAL A 362 26.35 -12.69 -17.93
CA VAL A 362 27.10 -11.43 -18.05
C VAL A 362 26.25 -10.28 -18.61
N ASN A 363 25.22 -10.56 -19.41
CA ASN A 363 24.31 -9.54 -19.97
C ASN A 363 23.29 -9.03 -18.96
N LEU A 364 23.08 -9.77 -17.88
CA LEU A 364 22.12 -9.48 -16.83
C LEU A 364 22.80 -9.30 -15.45
N ASN A 365 24.11 -9.08 -15.45
CA ASN A 365 24.89 -8.87 -14.24
C ASN A 365 24.33 -7.69 -13.41
N GLY A 366 24.26 -7.85 -12.09
CA GLY A 366 23.77 -6.84 -11.15
C GLY A 366 22.25 -6.78 -10.97
N ILE A 367 21.47 -7.51 -11.77
CA ILE A 367 20.01 -7.63 -11.56
C ILE A 367 19.75 -8.58 -10.38
N LYS A 368 18.93 -8.16 -9.41
CA LYS A 368 18.46 -9.04 -8.33
C LYS A 368 17.06 -9.54 -8.63
N VAL A 369 16.86 -10.85 -8.51
CA VAL A 369 15.58 -11.51 -8.71
C VAL A 369 14.97 -11.86 -7.37
N TYR A 370 13.73 -11.41 -7.18
CA TYR A 370 12.85 -11.80 -6.09
C TYR A 370 11.75 -12.66 -6.70
N PRO A 371 11.88 -14.00 -6.65
CA PRO A 371 10.92 -14.91 -7.30
C PRO A 371 9.48 -14.58 -6.93
N GLY A 372 8.60 -14.49 -7.92
CA GLY A 372 7.19 -14.11 -7.75
C GLY A 372 6.92 -12.61 -7.51
N LEU A 373 7.86 -11.86 -6.97
CA LEU A 373 7.66 -10.45 -6.63
C LEU A 373 8.04 -9.51 -7.79
N GLY A 374 9.26 -9.66 -8.32
CA GLY A 374 9.80 -8.78 -9.35
C GLY A 374 11.33 -8.83 -9.44
N MET A 375 11.92 -7.80 -10.07
CA MET A 375 13.37 -7.67 -10.24
C MET A 375 13.86 -6.25 -9.93
N ASP A 376 15.02 -6.16 -9.28
CA ASP A 376 15.72 -4.89 -9.00
C ASP A 376 16.87 -4.71 -10.02
N PHE A 377 16.76 -3.66 -10.83
CA PHE A 377 17.72 -3.30 -11.89
C PHE A 377 18.67 -2.18 -11.47
N THR A 378 18.62 -1.70 -10.22
CA THR A 378 19.40 -0.52 -9.79
C THR A 378 20.90 -0.67 -9.99
N GLN A 379 21.42 -1.89 -9.90
CA GLN A 379 22.83 -2.23 -10.11
C GLN A 379 23.08 -2.96 -11.45
N ALA A 380 22.08 -3.06 -12.33
CA ALA A 380 22.23 -3.77 -13.58
C ALA A 380 23.36 -3.15 -14.43
N GLN A 381 24.27 -4.01 -14.90
CA GLN A 381 25.49 -3.63 -15.62
C GLN A 381 26.37 -2.63 -14.84
N GLY A 382 26.48 -2.76 -13.52
CA GLY A 382 27.23 -1.82 -12.69
C GLY A 382 26.55 -0.45 -12.57
N GLY A 383 25.23 -0.41 -12.70
CA GLY A 383 24.40 0.79 -12.57
C GLY A 383 24.17 1.55 -13.88
N VAL A 384 24.85 1.21 -14.98
CA VAL A 384 24.64 1.91 -16.26
C VAL A 384 23.30 1.57 -16.93
N ARG A 385 22.66 0.46 -16.54
CA ARG A 385 21.31 0.05 -16.96
C ARG A 385 20.33 0.09 -15.79
N ASN A 386 20.35 1.17 -15.02
CA ASN A 386 19.39 1.35 -13.92
C ASN A 386 17.97 1.59 -14.47
N LEU A 387 17.12 0.56 -14.40
CA LEU A 387 15.69 0.62 -14.73
C LEU A 387 14.80 0.77 -13.48
N GLY A 388 15.42 0.89 -12.31
CA GLY A 388 14.74 0.92 -11.02
C GLY A 388 14.28 -0.47 -10.56
N VAL A 389 13.28 -0.48 -9.69
CA VAL A 389 12.67 -1.68 -9.15
C VAL A 389 11.38 -1.95 -9.93
N LEU A 390 11.30 -3.12 -10.56
CA LEU A 390 10.20 -3.49 -11.46
C LEU A 390 9.43 -4.69 -10.89
N PRO A 391 8.16 -4.53 -10.50
CA PRO A 391 7.33 -5.64 -10.05
C PRO A 391 6.91 -6.53 -11.22
N ASN A 392 6.46 -7.74 -10.93
CA ASN A 392 5.61 -8.51 -11.84
C ASN A 392 4.17 -7.96 -11.76
N PRO A 393 3.65 -7.21 -12.76
CA PRO A 393 2.29 -6.67 -12.73
C PRO A 393 1.18 -7.67 -13.04
N GLY A 394 1.47 -8.85 -13.62
CA GLY A 394 0.45 -9.71 -14.24
C GLY A 394 -0.10 -9.10 -15.53
N ALA A 395 -1.19 -9.67 -16.05
CA ALA A 395 -1.87 -9.17 -17.25
C ALA A 395 -3.33 -9.67 -17.33
N TYR A 396 -4.16 -8.95 -18.10
CA TYR A 396 -5.41 -9.52 -18.63
C TYR A 396 -5.12 -10.43 -19.80
N VAL A 397 -5.49 -11.70 -19.65
CA VAL A 397 -5.27 -12.75 -20.64
C VAL A 397 -6.59 -13.18 -21.26
N TYR A 398 -6.56 -13.34 -22.58
CA TYR A 398 -7.66 -13.83 -23.40
C TYR A 398 -7.62 -15.35 -23.51
N TYR A 399 -8.74 -16.02 -23.21
CA TYR A 399 -8.84 -17.48 -23.18
C TYR A 399 -9.77 -18.04 -24.28
N PRO A 400 -9.29 -18.33 -25.50
CA PRO A 400 -10.14 -18.79 -26.59
C PRO A 400 -10.95 -20.03 -26.21
N ASN A 401 -12.26 -20.02 -26.52
CA ASN A 401 -13.09 -21.21 -26.39
C ASN A 401 -12.90 -22.10 -27.63
N SER A 402 -12.12 -23.17 -27.50
CA SER A 402 -11.85 -24.12 -28.60
C SER A 402 -13.09 -24.92 -29.04
N SER A 403 -14.10 -25.04 -28.19
CA SER A 403 -15.31 -25.84 -28.42
C SER A 403 -16.49 -25.01 -28.94
N SER A 404 -16.45 -23.68 -28.76
CA SER A 404 -17.44 -22.75 -29.30
C SER A 404 -16.78 -21.38 -29.58
N PRO A 405 -16.17 -21.19 -30.75
CA PRO A 405 -15.43 -19.97 -31.11
C PRO A 405 -16.28 -18.68 -31.09
N ASN A 406 -17.60 -18.83 -31.16
CA ASN A 406 -18.58 -17.73 -31.17
C ASN A 406 -19.28 -17.49 -29.82
N ALA A 407 -19.01 -18.32 -28.80
CA ALA A 407 -19.52 -18.07 -27.44
C ALA A 407 -18.72 -16.94 -26.77
N PRO A 408 -19.30 -16.20 -25.78
CA PRO A 408 -18.57 -15.17 -25.06
C PRO A 408 -17.30 -15.73 -24.41
N VAL A 409 -16.17 -15.39 -25.01
CA VAL A 409 -14.84 -15.77 -24.55
C VAL A 409 -14.40 -14.78 -23.47
N GLY A 410 -13.91 -15.27 -22.33
CA GLY A 410 -13.50 -14.44 -21.20
C GLY A 410 -12.10 -13.83 -21.37
N ALA A 411 -11.95 -12.58 -20.95
CA ALA A 411 -10.68 -12.04 -20.49
C ALA A 411 -10.68 -12.06 -18.95
N MET A 412 -9.54 -12.37 -18.34
CA MET A 412 -9.38 -12.28 -16.88
C MET A 412 -7.96 -11.88 -16.52
N PHE A 413 -7.82 -11.17 -15.41
CA PHE A 413 -6.52 -10.83 -14.84
C PHE A 413 -5.91 -12.06 -14.15
N GLN A 414 -4.60 -12.24 -14.29
CA GLN A 414 -3.85 -13.34 -13.65
C GLN A 414 -2.34 -13.12 -13.74
N ASP A 415 -1.58 -14.11 -13.26
CA ASP A 415 -0.12 -14.21 -13.37
C ASP A 415 0.68 -13.08 -12.69
N ASN A 416 0.06 -12.36 -11.75
CA ASN A 416 0.68 -11.30 -10.94
C ASN A 416 1.86 -11.76 -10.05
N ASN A 417 2.08 -13.08 -9.98
CA ASN A 417 3.23 -13.72 -9.33
C ASN A 417 4.16 -14.47 -10.31
N ALA A 418 4.02 -14.25 -11.62
CA ALA A 418 4.76 -15.02 -12.63
C ALA A 418 5.29 -14.16 -13.78
N ASN A 419 4.47 -13.30 -14.37
CA ASN A 419 4.85 -12.54 -15.55
C ASN A 419 4.37 -11.08 -15.47
N GLY A 420 4.84 -10.29 -16.43
CA GLY A 420 4.28 -8.97 -16.65
C GLY A 420 4.92 -8.22 -17.81
N GLY A 421 4.15 -7.28 -18.35
CA GLY A 421 4.51 -6.46 -19.49
C GLY A 421 4.34 -4.97 -19.22
N LEU A 422 5.18 -4.15 -19.83
CA LEU A 422 5.08 -2.70 -19.87
C LEU A 422 4.87 -2.25 -21.31
N TRP A 423 3.68 -1.70 -21.59
CA TRP A 423 3.35 -1.21 -22.91
C TRP A 423 4.26 -0.08 -23.38
N SER A 424 4.47 -0.03 -24.70
CA SER A 424 4.96 1.16 -25.40
C SER A 424 3.89 1.76 -26.30
N ALA A 425 4.12 2.98 -26.77
CA ALA A 425 3.31 3.61 -27.81
C ALA A 425 3.54 3.01 -29.20
N THR A 426 4.58 2.19 -29.40
CA THR A 426 4.95 1.67 -30.73
C THR A 426 4.20 0.39 -31.08
N PHE A 427 3.53 0.40 -32.22
CA PHE A 427 2.88 -0.78 -32.79
C PHE A 427 3.81 -1.47 -33.80
N GLY A 428 4.22 -2.70 -33.53
CA GLY A 428 5.03 -3.54 -34.42
C GLY A 428 4.19 -4.36 -35.42
N TYR A 429 4.80 -5.32 -36.11
CA TYR A 429 4.09 -6.13 -37.09
C TYR A 429 2.93 -6.90 -36.43
N ASP A 430 3.18 -7.80 -35.49
CA ASP A 430 2.18 -8.69 -34.87
C ASP A 430 1.43 -8.11 -33.66
N GLY A 431 1.66 -6.84 -33.32
CA GLY A 431 0.99 -6.16 -32.22
C GLY A 431 1.83 -5.04 -31.62
N ALA A 432 1.40 -4.52 -30.48
CA ALA A 432 2.12 -3.48 -29.78
C ALA A 432 3.40 -4.00 -29.14
N ARG A 433 4.50 -3.25 -29.27
CA ARG A 433 5.78 -3.60 -28.64
C ARG A 433 5.69 -3.35 -27.14
N LEU A 434 6.36 -4.22 -26.38
CA LEU A 434 6.44 -4.12 -24.93
C LEU A 434 7.78 -4.62 -24.42
N PHE A 435 8.18 -4.08 -23.28
CA PHE A 435 9.17 -4.71 -22.42
C PHE A 435 8.44 -5.74 -21.55
N SER A 436 8.94 -6.97 -21.45
CA SER A 436 8.33 -7.99 -20.60
C SER A 436 9.34 -8.72 -19.73
N MET A 437 8.85 -9.22 -18.60
CA MET A 437 9.63 -10.04 -17.69
C MET A 437 8.82 -11.24 -17.21
N ILE A 438 9.55 -12.31 -16.92
CA ILE A 438 9.06 -13.51 -16.25
C ILE A 438 9.87 -13.62 -14.98
N SER A 439 9.20 -13.75 -13.84
CA SER A 439 9.80 -14.17 -12.57
C SER A 439 8.86 -15.17 -11.89
N ASP A 440 8.83 -16.38 -12.44
CA ASP A 440 7.87 -17.43 -12.10
C ASP A 440 8.59 -18.56 -11.34
N ALA A 441 8.36 -18.61 -10.03
CA ALA A 441 8.98 -19.58 -9.13
C ALA A 441 8.43 -21.02 -9.27
N TYR A 442 7.28 -21.18 -9.93
CA TYR A 442 6.56 -22.46 -10.06
C TYR A 442 6.94 -23.25 -11.31
N ARG A 443 7.68 -22.63 -12.24
CA ARG A 443 8.24 -23.31 -13.41
C ARG A 443 9.39 -24.25 -13.03
N THR A 444 9.51 -25.37 -13.75
CA THR A 444 10.52 -26.41 -13.49
C THR A 444 11.83 -26.22 -14.27
N ASN A 445 12.00 -25.07 -14.93
CA ASN A 445 13.17 -24.80 -15.79
C ASN A 445 14.50 -24.78 -15.01
N THR A 446 14.49 -24.32 -13.76
CA THR A 446 15.65 -24.33 -12.85
C THR A 446 15.18 -24.70 -11.44
N THR A 447 16.10 -24.83 -10.48
CA THR A 447 15.76 -25.08 -9.06
C THR A 447 14.91 -23.97 -8.44
N VAL A 448 14.97 -22.74 -9.00
CA VAL A 448 14.29 -21.56 -8.45
C VAL A 448 13.18 -21.01 -9.35
N GLY A 449 12.93 -21.60 -10.52
CA GLY A 449 11.90 -21.14 -11.45
C GLY A 449 12.43 -20.73 -12.82
N LEU A 450 11.61 -19.99 -13.58
CA LEU A 450 11.98 -19.34 -14.83
C LEU A 450 12.02 -17.82 -14.62
N HIS A 451 13.19 -17.23 -14.87
CA HIS A 451 13.41 -15.80 -14.69
C HIS A 451 14.09 -15.20 -15.92
N ALA A 452 13.36 -14.42 -16.70
CA ALA A 452 13.81 -13.93 -18.00
C ALA A 452 13.29 -12.53 -18.31
N ILE A 453 14.03 -11.80 -19.15
CA ILE A 453 13.73 -10.43 -19.57
C ILE A 453 13.68 -10.39 -21.10
N TYR A 454 12.66 -9.77 -21.66
CA TYR A 454 12.52 -9.62 -23.10
C TYR A 454 12.35 -8.15 -23.47
N ASN A 455 13.15 -7.70 -24.43
CA ASN A 455 13.19 -6.31 -24.87
C ASN A 455 12.41 -6.09 -26.17
N ASN A 456 12.13 -7.13 -26.97
CA ASN A 456 11.68 -6.99 -28.35
C ASN A 456 10.38 -7.75 -28.67
N GLN A 457 9.59 -8.10 -27.64
CA GLN A 457 8.32 -8.80 -27.83
C GLN A 457 7.22 -7.87 -28.35
N THR A 458 6.18 -8.50 -28.89
CA THR A 458 4.91 -7.86 -29.22
C THR A 458 3.77 -8.61 -28.56
N ASN A 459 2.77 -7.89 -28.07
CA ASN A 459 1.50 -8.45 -27.60
C ASN A 459 0.35 -7.91 -28.46
N PRO A 460 -0.69 -8.72 -28.71
CA PRO A 460 -1.87 -8.23 -29.40
C PRO A 460 -2.61 -7.21 -28.52
N THR A 461 -3.26 -6.24 -29.15
CA THR A 461 -3.87 -5.10 -28.43
C THR A 461 -5.05 -5.47 -27.55
N LYS A 462 -5.61 -6.68 -27.74
CA LYS A 462 -6.63 -7.30 -26.88
C LYS A 462 -6.13 -7.77 -25.51
N THR A 463 -4.83 -7.67 -25.24
CA THR A 463 -4.24 -7.95 -23.91
C THR A 463 -4.22 -6.69 -23.07
N GLY A 464 -4.28 -6.83 -21.75
CA GLY A 464 -4.18 -5.73 -20.81
C GLY A 464 -2.86 -5.82 -20.07
N ASN A 465 -1.96 -4.86 -20.27
CA ASN A 465 -0.67 -4.79 -19.59
C ASN A 465 -0.53 -3.45 -18.86
N ALA A 466 0.42 -3.39 -17.93
CA ALA A 466 0.73 -2.17 -17.20
C ALA A 466 1.42 -1.13 -18.10
N VAL A 467 1.43 0.12 -17.64
CA VAL A 467 2.11 1.25 -18.28
C VAL A 467 3.06 1.87 -17.26
N ARG A 468 4.27 2.23 -17.70
CA ARG A 468 5.20 3.08 -16.94
C ARG A 468 5.51 4.32 -17.75
N CYS A 469 5.02 5.46 -17.28
CA CYS A 469 5.17 6.72 -17.99
C CYS A 469 6.60 7.26 -17.91
N MET A 470 6.99 7.99 -18.95
CA MET A 470 8.21 8.81 -19.00
C MET A 470 7.85 10.29 -19.06
N LYS A 471 8.75 11.15 -18.60
CA LYS A 471 8.58 12.61 -18.66
C LYS A 471 8.46 13.03 -20.13
N ASP A 472 7.45 13.83 -20.43
CA ASP A 472 7.20 14.27 -21.81
C ASP A 472 8.21 15.35 -22.21
N PRO A 473 9.08 15.10 -23.21
CA PRO A 473 10.03 16.12 -23.68
C PRO A 473 9.34 17.30 -24.38
N ASN A 474 8.06 17.17 -24.76
CA ASN A 474 7.32 18.16 -25.53
C ASN A 474 6.26 18.93 -24.73
N LEU A 475 6.31 18.90 -23.38
CA LEU A 475 5.31 19.57 -22.53
C LEU A 475 5.08 21.06 -22.92
N LEU A 476 6.15 21.79 -23.23
CA LEU A 476 6.11 23.20 -23.62
C LEU A 476 5.45 23.45 -25.00
N LYS A 477 5.21 22.42 -25.80
CA LYS A 477 4.49 22.51 -27.08
C LYS A 477 2.99 22.19 -26.95
N ILE A 478 2.60 21.58 -25.84
CA ILE A 478 1.23 21.09 -25.61
C ILE A 478 0.50 22.02 -24.64
N GLY A 479 1.14 22.37 -23.53
CA GLY A 479 0.54 23.11 -22.43
C GLY A 479 0.83 22.42 -21.12
N ASP A 480 1.22 23.18 -20.09
CA ASP A 480 1.34 22.66 -18.73
C ASP A 480 -0.03 22.70 -18.03
N PHE A 481 -0.69 21.54 -17.94
CA PHE A 481 -1.97 21.37 -17.27
C PHE A 481 -1.78 21.05 -15.79
N VAL A 482 -1.24 22.01 -15.04
CA VAL A 482 -1.02 21.88 -13.60
C VAL A 482 -2.33 21.49 -12.91
N THR A 483 -2.27 20.47 -12.05
CA THR A 483 -3.43 20.03 -11.27
C THR A 483 -3.92 21.15 -10.35
N GLU A 484 -5.18 21.52 -10.51
CA GLU A 484 -5.82 22.56 -9.71
C GLU A 484 -6.40 21.95 -8.44
N TYR A 485 -5.85 22.31 -7.28
CA TYR A 485 -6.33 21.87 -5.97
C TYR A 485 -7.27 22.92 -5.35
N PHE A 486 -8.20 22.48 -4.50
CA PHE A 486 -8.98 23.37 -3.64
C PHE A 486 -8.76 23.06 -2.15
N LYS A 487 -8.86 24.09 -1.31
CA LYS A 487 -8.70 23.97 0.15
C LYS A 487 -9.81 23.11 0.74
N ASN A 488 -9.46 22.27 1.70
CA ASN A 488 -10.44 21.53 2.48
C ASN A 488 -11.28 22.51 3.32
N GLN A 489 -12.58 22.25 3.42
CA GLN A 489 -13.49 23.01 4.29
C GLN A 489 -13.45 22.51 5.75
N LYS A 490 -13.09 21.23 5.94
CA LYS A 490 -12.98 20.59 7.27
C LYS A 490 -11.51 20.48 7.70
N GLU A 491 -11.28 20.44 9.01
CA GLU A 491 -9.93 20.28 9.58
C GLU A 491 -9.41 18.86 9.32
N ASP A 492 -8.19 18.74 8.79
CA ASP A 492 -7.49 17.45 8.64
C ASP A 492 -6.56 17.20 9.86
N TYR A 493 -7.12 16.70 10.96
CA TYR A 493 -6.38 16.52 12.22
C TYR A 493 -5.74 15.11 12.30
N ARG A 494 -4.42 15.04 12.16
CA ARG A 494 -3.63 13.78 12.13
C ARG A 494 -2.67 13.59 13.30
N ILE A 495 -2.57 14.56 14.19
CA ILE A 495 -1.61 14.53 15.30
C ILE A 495 -1.96 13.36 16.23
N GLY A 496 -0.99 12.46 16.46
CA GLY A 496 -1.15 11.30 17.34
C GLY A 496 -1.87 10.09 16.73
N LEU A 497 -2.21 10.11 15.44
CA LEU A 497 -2.92 9.01 14.77
C LEU A 497 -2.20 7.65 14.93
N GLU A 498 -0.86 7.69 14.92
CA GLU A 498 0.03 6.53 15.01
C GLU A 498 0.45 6.16 16.45
N ASN A 499 -0.03 6.89 17.47
CA ASN A 499 0.30 6.56 18.87
C ASN A 499 -0.18 5.14 19.23
N PRO A 500 0.45 4.43 20.17
CA PRO A 500 0.07 3.06 20.50
C PRO A 500 -1.30 2.98 21.22
N ASN A 501 -1.93 1.80 21.15
CA ASN A 501 -3.14 1.49 21.94
C ASN A 501 -2.82 0.83 23.28
N SER A 502 -1.62 0.27 23.41
CA SER A 502 -1.19 -0.46 24.60
C SER A 502 0.18 0.04 25.07
N TYR A 503 0.39 0.06 26.38
CA TYR A 503 1.63 0.49 27.01
C TYR A 503 2.15 -0.60 27.94
N ILE A 504 3.42 -0.97 27.75
CA ILE A 504 4.15 -1.87 28.65
C ILE A 504 4.74 -1.02 29.77
N VAL A 505 4.54 -1.44 31.02
CA VAL A 505 5.07 -0.77 32.21
C VAL A 505 5.83 -1.78 33.05
N VAL A 506 7.14 -1.58 33.27
CA VAL A 506 7.96 -2.49 34.09
C VAL A 506 8.67 -1.74 35.21
N ASN A 507 9.21 -0.55 34.93
CA ASN A 507 10.02 0.24 35.88
C ASN A 507 9.63 1.72 35.90
N GLN A 508 8.32 2.00 35.93
CA GLN A 508 7.78 3.35 35.87
C GLN A 508 6.58 3.50 36.80
N ASP A 509 6.63 4.53 37.65
CA ASP A 509 5.55 4.81 38.62
C ASP A 509 4.42 5.65 38.04
N VAL A 510 4.71 6.45 37.00
CA VAL A 510 3.72 7.32 36.34
C VAL A 510 3.85 7.20 34.84
N LEU A 511 2.83 6.68 34.18
CA LEU A 511 2.72 6.59 32.72
C LEU A 511 1.95 7.81 32.18
N GLU A 512 2.44 8.42 31.10
CA GLU A 512 1.76 9.52 30.39
C GLU A 512 1.24 9.05 29.03
N ILE A 513 -0.04 9.29 28.76
CA ILE A 513 -0.74 8.83 27.56
C ILE A 513 -1.30 10.04 26.79
N PRO A 514 -0.88 10.28 25.54
CA PRO A 514 -1.42 11.38 24.74
C PRO A 514 -2.88 11.14 24.31
N VAL A 515 -3.76 12.11 24.58
CA VAL A 515 -5.19 12.01 24.22
C VAL A 515 -5.47 12.27 22.74
N ASN A 516 -4.54 12.91 22.02
CA ASN A 516 -4.67 13.32 20.62
C ASN A 516 -5.01 12.16 19.65
N LYS A 517 -4.70 10.90 20.01
CA LYS A 517 -5.13 9.73 19.24
C LYS A 517 -6.66 9.64 19.11
N ALA A 518 -7.39 9.89 20.19
CA ALA A 518 -8.86 9.83 20.19
C ALA A 518 -9.45 10.79 19.15
N PHE A 519 -8.93 12.02 19.12
CA PHE A 519 -9.34 13.07 18.22
C PHE A 519 -8.97 12.79 16.76
N SER A 520 -7.72 12.36 16.52
CA SER A 520 -7.25 12.06 15.17
C SER A 520 -7.92 10.83 14.59
N VAL A 521 -8.11 9.74 15.34
CA VAL A 521 -8.86 8.59 14.83
C VAL A 521 -10.31 8.94 14.54
N TYR A 522 -10.97 9.72 15.40
CA TYR A 522 -12.34 10.16 15.13
C TYR A 522 -12.44 10.96 13.84
N ASN A 523 -11.63 12.02 13.71
CA ASN A 523 -11.60 12.88 12.54
C ASN A 523 -11.24 12.11 11.26
N GLN A 524 -10.24 11.25 11.31
CA GLN A 524 -9.74 10.56 10.12
C GLN A 524 -10.61 9.37 9.72
N LEU A 525 -11.06 8.56 10.67
CA LEU A 525 -11.58 7.22 10.38
C LEU A 525 -13.01 6.99 10.84
N LEU A 526 -13.53 7.73 11.83
CA LEU A 526 -14.83 7.44 12.47
C LEU A 526 -15.90 8.52 12.26
N SER A 527 -15.58 9.61 11.58
CA SER A 527 -16.52 10.67 11.20
C SER A 527 -16.28 11.11 9.76
N ASP A 528 -16.99 12.14 9.31
CA ASP A 528 -16.69 12.81 8.04
C ASP A 528 -15.81 14.04 8.32
N LYS A 529 -14.58 13.80 8.83
CA LYS A 529 -13.63 14.86 9.23
C LYS A 529 -14.19 15.84 10.27
N ASP A 530 -15.12 15.37 11.11
CA ASP A 530 -15.63 16.11 12.25
C ASP A 530 -14.63 16.01 13.43
N MET A 531 -14.72 16.95 14.37
CA MET A 531 -13.89 16.97 15.59
C MET A 531 -14.73 16.71 16.83
N LEU A 532 -14.19 15.92 17.76
CA LEU A 532 -14.77 15.74 19.09
C LEU A 532 -14.57 17.01 19.94
N PRO A 533 -15.54 17.35 20.82
CA PRO A 533 -15.35 18.33 21.88
C PRO A 533 -14.16 17.99 22.79
N SER A 534 -13.48 19.01 23.32
CA SER A 534 -12.27 18.82 24.16
C SER A 534 -12.23 19.79 25.36
N ASP A 535 -13.35 20.40 25.69
CA ASP A 535 -13.47 21.47 26.67
C ASP A 535 -13.40 20.98 28.12
N ASP A 536 -13.79 19.73 28.37
CA ASP A 536 -13.98 19.17 29.72
C ASP A 536 -13.58 17.68 29.77
N LEU A 537 -12.29 17.41 29.51
CA LEU A 537 -11.76 16.06 29.39
C LEU A 537 -11.75 15.30 30.72
N LEU A 538 -12.18 14.05 30.67
CA LEU A 538 -12.27 13.13 31.80
C LEU A 538 -11.55 11.81 31.47
N ALA A 539 -10.72 11.32 32.38
CA ALA A 539 -10.12 10.00 32.29
C ALA A 539 -10.31 9.18 33.57
N LYS A 540 -10.50 7.87 33.42
CA LYS A 540 -10.68 6.94 34.54
C LYS A 540 -10.23 5.52 34.19
N VAL A 541 -10.05 4.70 35.22
CA VAL A 541 -9.98 3.24 35.07
C VAL A 541 -11.36 2.74 34.66
N TYR A 542 -11.45 2.13 33.48
CA TYR A 542 -12.68 1.52 32.98
C TYR A 542 -12.86 0.12 33.56
N TRP A 543 -11.79 -0.71 33.52
CA TRP A 543 -11.70 -1.97 34.26
C TRP A 543 -10.23 -2.34 34.50
N THR A 544 -10.00 -3.26 35.44
CA THR A 544 -8.67 -3.80 35.78
C THR A 544 -8.74 -5.28 36.18
N THR A 545 -7.66 -6.03 35.97
CA THR A 545 -7.51 -7.39 36.56
C THR A 545 -7.04 -7.33 38.01
N ASN A 546 -6.48 -6.19 38.44
CA ASN A 546 -5.97 -5.98 39.79
C ASN A 546 -6.42 -4.60 40.31
N PRO A 547 -7.30 -4.52 41.34
CA PRO A 547 -7.83 -3.25 41.85
C PRO A 547 -6.76 -2.38 42.53
N ASP A 548 -5.63 -2.96 42.92
CA ASP A 548 -4.52 -2.25 43.58
C ASP A 548 -3.46 -1.73 42.59
N LEU A 549 -3.60 -2.05 41.29
CA LEU A 549 -2.63 -1.69 40.26
C LEU A 549 -2.53 -0.17 40.02
N VAL A 550 -3.69 0.48 39.81
CA VAL A 550 -3.76 1.91 39.46
C VAL A 550 -4.10 2.71 40.71
N GLN A 551 -3.18 3.58 41.14
CA GLN A 551 -3.35 4.40 42.33
C GLN A 551 -4.11 5.70 42.05
N GLU A 552 -3.87 6.30 40.88
CA GLU A 552 -4.41 7.61 40.49
C GLU A 552 -4.46 7.74 38.97
N VAL A 553 -5.49 8.41 38.45
CA VAL A 553 -5.60 8.83 37.05
C VAL A 553 -5.95 10.31 37.03
N SER A 554 -5.23 11.12 36.24
CA SER A 554 -5.51 12.55 36.10
C SER A 554 -5.24 13.06 34.69
N ILE A 555 -5.82 14.21 34.34
CA ILE A 555 -5.55 14.91 33.08
C ILE A 555 -4.54 16.03 33.31
N ILE A 556 -3.45 16.01 32.55
CA ILE A 556 -2.51 17.11 32.43
C ILE A 556 -2.89 17.94 31.20
N ASN A 557 -3.45 19.12 31.43
CA ASN A 557 -3.95 19.99 30.37
C ASN A 557 -2.83 20.47 29.44
N GLY A 558 -3.06 20.36 28.12
CA GLY A 558 -2.17 20.89 27.10
C GLY A 558 -2.05 22.41 27.19
N LYS A 559 -0.81 22.95 27.13
CA LYS A 559 -0.52 24.39 27.34
C LYS A 559 -1.22 25.36 26.37
N ARG A 560 -1.86 24.88 25.30
CA ARG A 560 -2.50 25.69 24.24
C ARG A 560 -3.76 25.07 23.64
N GLU A 561 -3.82 23.74 23.56
CA GLU A 561 -4.98 23.01 23.04
C GLU A 561 -5.21 21.74 23.88
N ASN A 562 -6.43 21.57 24.38
CA ASN A 562 -6.81 20.42 25.20
C ASN A 562 -6.74 19.08 24.44
N ARG A 563 -6.84 19.11 23.11
CA ARG A 563 -6.65 17.92 22.25
C ARG A 563 -5.24 17.33 22.35
N ASN A 564 -4.27 18.11 22.85
CA ASN A 564 -2.88 17.69 23.08
C ASN A 564 -2.57 17.43 24.56
N SER A 565 -3.59 17.30 25.41
CA SER A 565 -3.43 16.92 26.83
C SER A 565 -2.85 15.50 26.98
N LEU A 566 -2.39 15.20 28.20
CA LEU A 566 -1.92 13.86 28.58
C LEU A 566 -2.80 13.30 29.68
N ILE A 567 -3.02 11.99 29.69
CA ILE A 567 -3.50 11.27 30.86
C ILE A 567 -2.28 10.81 31.66
N ALA A 568 -2.18 11.17 32.92
CA ALA A 568 -1.18 10.63 33.84
C ALA A 568 -1.80 9.49 34.67
N VAL A 569 -1.17 8.32 34.61
CA VAL A 569 -1.59 7.11 35.31
C VAL A 569 -0.51 6.74 36.32
N LYS A 570 -0.82 6.88 37.61
CA LYS A 570 0.08 6.46 38.69
C LYS A 570 -0.15 5.00 39.03
N LEU A 571 0.91 4.21 39.02
CA LEU A 571 0.89 2.76 39.19
C LEU A 571 1.56 2.35 40.49
N ALA A 572 1.02 1.33 41.17
CA ALA A 572 1.63 0.77 42.36
C ALA A 572 2.87 -0.05 41.97
N PRO A 573 4.07 0.19 42.55
CA PRO A 573 5.33 -0.39 42.08
C PRO A 573 5.35 -1.92 42.14
N ASP A 574 4.86 -2.51 43.23
CA ASP A 574 4.90 -3.96 43.48
C ASP A 574 3.68 -4.74 42.97
N GLN A 575 2.88 -4.13 42.09
CA GLN A 575 1.67 -4.74 41.55
C GLN A 575 1.85 -5.08 40.07
N THR A 576 1.37 -6.26 39.66
CA THR A 576 1.22 -6.67 38.26
C THR A 576 -0.25 -6.70 37.87
N GLY A 577 -0.51 -6.69 36.56
CA GLY A 577 -1.84 -6.83 36.03
C GLY A 577 -2.10 -5.98 34.79
N ASN A 578 -3.37 -5.89 34.44
CA ASN A 578 -3.86 -5.14 33.29
C ASN A 578 -4.91 -4.14 33.73
N ALA A 579 -4.90 -2.95 33.13
CA ALA A 579 -5.97 -1.97 33.27
C ALA A 579 -6.34 -1.38 31.91
N VAL A 580 -7.58 -0.95 31.75
CA VAL A 580 -8.03 -0.16 30.60
C VAL A 580 -8.42 1.22 31.09
N ILE A 581 -7.80 2.25 30.51
CA ILE A 581 -8.09 3.66 30.82
C ILE A 581 -8.94 4.24 29.72
N SER A 582 -10.08 4.86 30.07
CA SER A 582 -10.99 5.52 29.12
C SER A 582 -10.84 7.03 29.13
N LEU A 583 -11.02 7.66 27.97
CA LEU A 583 -11.21 9.11 27.82
C LEU A 583 -12.65 9.43 27.44
N GLN A 584 -13.22 10.45 28.08
CA GLN A 584 -14.57 10.99 27.85
C GLN A 584 -14.51 12.53 27.93
N ASN A 585 -15.63 13.20 27.63
CA ASN A 585 -15.80 14.64 27.81
C ASN A 585 -17.10 14.92 28.58
N GLY A 586 -17.07 15.84 29.54
CA GLY A 586 -18.21 16.15 30.40
C GLY A 586 -18.30 15.21 31.60
N ASN A 587 -19.27 14.29 31.60
CA ASN A 587 -19.55 13.40 32.73
C ASN A 587 -19.31 11.92 32.41
N ASP A 588 -19.35 11.10 33.45
CA ASP A 588 -19.09 9.65 33.41
C ASP A 588 -20.05 8.82 32.54
N SER A 589 -21.19 9.39 32.15
CA SER A 589 -22.19 8.77 31.25
C SER A 589 -22.00 9.14 29.78
N SER A 590 -21.10 10.08 29.48
CA SER A 590 -20.77 10.45 28.10
C SER A 590 -20.16 9.27 27.32
N PRO A 591 -20.35 9.20 26.00
CA PRO A 591 -19.71 8.19 25.17
C PRO A 591 -18.19 8.21 25.32
N ILE A 592 -17.58 7.02 25.41
CA ILE A 592 -16.13 6.88 25.48
C ILE A 592 -15.51 7.30 24.15
N TYR A 593 -14.59 8.26 24.16
CA TYR A 593 -13.90 8.71 22.94
C TYR A 593 -12.85 7.71 22.49
N TRP A 594 -12.09 7.14 23.43
CA TRP A 594 -11.06 6.14 23.19
C TRP A 594 -10.66 5.47 24.50
N THR A 595 -9.93 4.37 24.40
CA THR A 595 -9.34 3.67 25.54
C THR A 595 -7.94 3.18 25.21
N TRP A 596 -7.13 2.99 26.25
CA TRP A 596 -5.79 2.43 26.17
C TRP A 596 -5.61 1.28 27.17
N HIS A 597 -4.89 0.25 26.76
CA HIS A 597 -4.54 -0.90 27.59
C HIS A 597 -3.20 -0.66 28.28
N ILE A 598 -3.19 -0.75 29.60
CA ILE A 598 -1.99 -0.65 30.43
C ILE A 598 -1.63 -2.06 30.84
N TRP A 599 -0.46 -2.51 30.42
CA TRP A 599 0.05 -3.84 30.69
C TRP A 599 1.27 -3.73 31.60
N LYS A 600 1.13 -4.17 32.86
CA LYS A 600 2.20 -4.21 33.84
C LYS A 600 2.56 -5.65 34.18
N PRO A 601 3.42 -6.30 33.37
CA PRO A 601 3.90 -7.66 33.64
C PRO A 601 4.96 -7.68 34.75
N ALA A 602 5.28 -8.87 35.25
CA ALA A 602 6.34 -9.08 36.25
C ALA A 602 7.75 -8.76 35.72
N ASP A 603 7.94 -8.90 34.41
CA ASP A 603 9.20 -8.70 33.70
C ASP A 603 8.93 -8.23 32.26
N ASP A 604 9.92 -7.57 31.65
CA ASP A 604 9.75 -6.92 30.35
C ASP A 604 9.62 -7.94 29.19
N PRO A 605 8.46 -8.02 28.52
CA PRO A 605 8.20 -8.99 27.45
C PRO A 605 9.01 -8.73 26.17
N THR A 606 9.75 -7.62 26.11
CA THR A 606 10.61 -7.23 24.99
C THR A 606 12.08 -7.59 25.20
N VAL A 607 12.45 -8.16 26.35
CA VAL A 607 13.84 -8.55 26.65
C VAL A 607 14.16 -9.96 26.16
N ASN A 608 13.26 -10.92 26.36
CA ASN A 608 13.48 -12.34 26.04
C ASN A 608 12.77 -12.77 24.75
N THR A 609 12.84 -11.94 23.72
CA THR A 609 12.12 -12.13 22.47
C THR A 609 12.51 -13.42 21.75
N VAL A 610 11.58 -13.92 20.92
CA VAL A 610 11.78 -15.16 20.16
C VAL A 610 11.81 -14.84 18.67
N THR A 611 12.96 -15.02 18.04
CA THR A 611 13.10 -14.88 16.58
C THR A 611 13.00 -16.23 15.88
N TYR A 612 12.14 -16.31 14.87
CA TYR A 612 11.95 -17.49 14.03
C TYR A 612 12.02 -17.13 12.55
N THR A 613 12.61 -18.01 11.73
CA THR A 613 12.60 -17.90 10.27
C THR A 613 11.91 -19.13 9.68
N THR A 614 10.87 -18.92 8.88
CA THR A 614 9.91 -19.97 8.46
C THR A 614 10.52 -21.11 7.67
N GLU A 615 11.55 -20.83 6.86
CA GLU A 615 12.29 -21.84 6.10
C GLU A 615 13.67 -21.33 5.67
N ALA A 616 14.57 -22.28 5.34
CA ALA A 616 15.87 -21.96 4.80
C ALA A 616 15.79 -21.60 3.30
N PRO A 617 16.47 -20.53 2.85
CA PRO A 617 16.62 -20.29 1.42
C PRO A 617 17.34 -21.42 0.70
N ILE A 618 16.92 -21.71 -0.53
CA ILE A 618 17.63 -22.56 -1.49
C ILE A 618 19.00 -21.91 -1.77
N PRO A 619 20.12 -22.65 -1.61
CA PRO A 619 21.43 -22.15 -1.95
C PRO A 619 21.52 -21.77 -3.44
N VAL A 620 21.91 -20.52 -3.70
CA VAL A 620 22.09 -19.95 -5.03
C VAL A 620 23.39 -19.17 -5.10
N LEU A 621 24.10 -19.28 -6.22
CA LEU A 621 25.41 -18.63 -6.39
C LEU A 621 25.28 -17.20 -6.91
N TYR A 622 24.24 -16.91 -7.69
CA TYR A 622 24.10 -15.66 -8.42
C TYR A 622 22.67 -15.10 -8.37
N ASN A 623 22.52 -13.78 -8.52
CA ASN A 623 21.31 -12.98 -8.81
C ASN A 623 20.02 -13.16 -7.97
N PHE A 624 19.80 -14.25 -7.26
CA PHE A 624 18.55 -14.57 -6.57
C PHE A 624 18.58 -14.15 -5.10
N VAL A 625 17.51 -13.54 -4.63
CA VAL A 625 17.33 -13.13 -3.24
C VAL A 625 16.39 -14.09 -2.54
N ASN A 626 16.97 -14.89 -1.64
CA ASN A 626 16.28 -15.82 -0.74
C ASN A 626 15.16 -16.66 -1.38
N PRO A 627 15.39 -17.36 -2.52
CA PRO A 627 14.43 -18.31 -3.06
C PRO A 627 14.20 -19.45 -2.05
N THR A 628 13.00 -20.02 -2.01
CA THR A 628 12.63 -21.05 -1.01
C THR A 628 11.94 -22.26 -1.65
N THR A 629 11.73 -23.32 -0.87
CA THR A 629 11.01 -24.51 -1.33
C THR A 629 9.50 -24.25 -1.41
N SER A 630 8.94 -23.45 -0.51
CA SER A 630 7.53 -23.03 -0.58
C SER A 630 7.22 -22.14 -1.80
N LYS A 631 8.25 -21.61 -2.46
CA LYS A 631 8.18 -20.63 -3.55
C LYS A 631 7.70 -19.24 -3.10
N LEU A 632 7.53 -19.03 -1.80
CA LEU A 632 7.23 -17.75 -1.19
C LEU A 632 8.44 -17.20 -0.43
N PRO A 633 8.59 -15.87 -0.27
CA PRO A 633 9.68 -15.31 0.52
C PRO A 633 9.66 -15.82 1.97
N PRO A 634 10.81 -16.16 2.55
CA PRO A 634 10.86 -16.60 3.93
C PRO A 634 10.55 -15.42 4.86
N LEU A 635 9.80 -15.67 5.92
CA LEU A 635 9.52 -14.67 6.95
C LEU A 635 10.48 -14.90 8.11
N THR A 636 11.20 -13.85 8.51
CA THR A 636 11.87 -13.79 9.80
C THR A 636 11.04 -12.89 10.70
N THR A 637 10.61 -13.40 11.85
CA THR A 637 9.72 -12.67 12.77
C THR A 637 10.25 -12.79 14.18
N GLU A 638 10.40 -11.64 14.85
CA GLU A 638 10.71 -11.55 16.26
C GLU A 638 9.42 -11.32 17.05
N PHE A 639 9.07 -12.27 17.92
CA PHE A 639 7.89 -12.25 18.76
C PHE A 639 8.24 -11.83 20.19
N MET A 640 7.30 -11.18 20.87
CA MET A 640 7.34 -11.08 22.32
C MET A 640 7.30 -12.47 22.97
N ASP A 641 7.87 -12.58 24.16
CA ASP A 641 7.99 -13.85 24.88
C ASP A 641 6.66 -14.42 25.41
N ARG A 642 5.60 -13.59 25.47
CA ARG A 642 4.25 -13.96 25.94
C ARG A 642 3.14 -13.29 25.13
N ASN A 643 1.89 -13.77 25.30
CA ASN A 643 0.70 -13.14 24.69
C ASN A 643 0.47 -11.76 25.33
N LEU A 644 -0.09 -10.82 24.57
CA LEU A 644 -0.41 -9.48 25.04
C LEU A 644 -1.37 -9.55 26.25
N GLY A 645 -0.97 -8.91 27.34
CA GLY A 645 -1.72 -8.90 28.60
C GLY A 645 -1.37 -10.03 29.58
N ALA A 646 -0.51 -10.97 29.22
CA ALA A 646 -0.03 -11.99 30.16
C ALA A 646 0.93 -11.40 31.20
N GLU A 647 0.77 -11.75 32.47
CA GLU A 647 1.62 -11.19 33.54
C GLU A 647 2.96 -11.91 33.67
N ASN A 648 3.05 -13.18 33.22
CA ASN A 648 4.25 -14.02 33.25
C ASN A 648 4.44 -14.78 31.91
N SER A 649 5.66 -15.16 31.54
CA SER A 649 5.94 -15.98 30.35
C SER A 649 5.93 -17.49 30.61
N ALA A 650 6.12 -17.91 31.87
CA ALA A 650 6.09 -19.31 32.28
C ALA A 650 4.65 -19.83 32.31
N ILE A 651 4.30 -20.77 31.42
CA ILE A 651 2.92 -21.27 31.28
C ILE A 651 2.43 -22.02 32.53
N GLU A 652 3.34 -22.59 33.30
CA GLU A 652 3.06 -23.22 34.60
C GLU A 652 2.74 -22.23 35.73
N SER A 653 2.93 -20.92 35.53
CA SER A 653 2.68 -19.91 36.58
C SER A 653 1.20 -19.66 36.89
N GLY A 654 0.29 -20.09 36.00
CA GLY A 654 -1.13 -19.69 36.05
C GLY A 654 -1.43 -18.24 35.63
N LEU A 655 -0.39 -17.46 35.34
CA LEU A 655 -0.42 -16.04 34.97
C LEU A 655 0.06 -15.77 33.53
N ALA A 656 0.24 -16.83 32.74
CA ALA A 656 0.70 -16.73 31.35
C ALA A 656 -0.41 -16.50 30.32
N ASN A 657 -1.68 -16.52 30.74
CA ASN A 657 -2.81 -16.31 29.86
C ASN A 657 -2.86 -14.85 29.40
N GLY A 658 -2.99 -14.64 28.09
CA GLY A 658 -3.17 -13.30 27.53
C GLY A 658 -4.61 -12.81 27.67
N LEU A 659 -4.82 -11.57 27.24
CA LEU A 659 -6.15 -11.03 26.96
C LEU A 659 -6.57 -11.41 25.54
N HIS A 660 -7.87 -11.51 25.31
CA HIS A 660 -8.43 -11.78 24.00
C HIS A 660 -8.74 -10.50 23.24
N TYR A 661 -8.70 -10.58 21.91
CA TYR A 661 -9.06 -9.51 21.00
C TYR A 661 -9.92 -10.09 19.88
N GLN A 662 -10.97 -9.38 19.49
CA GLN A 662 -11.67 -9.70 18.23
C GLN A 662 -10.86 -9.15 17.06
N TRP A 663 -10.89 -9.86 15.93
CA TRP A 663 -10.06 -9.49 14.80
C TRP A 663 -10.35 -8.05 14.35
N GLY A 664 -9.29 -7.25 14.23
CA GLY A 664 -9.40 -5.84 13.86
C GLY A 664 -9.83 -4.86 14.97
N ARG A 665 -9.91 -5.29 16.24
CA ARG A 665 -10.15 -4.39 17.40
C ARG A 665 -8.86 -4.12 18.17
N LYS A 666 -8.80 -2.95 18.81
CA LYS A 666 -7.74 -2.59 19.75
C LYS A 666 -8.04 -2.99 21.20
N ASP A 667 -9.31 -3.18 21.52
CA ASP A 667 -9.80 -3.25 22.90
C ASP A 667 -9.64 -4.67 23.45
N PRO A 668 -8.98 -4.83 24.61
CA PRO A 668 -8.85 -6.15 25.23
C PRO A 668 -10.18 -6.63 25.82
N ILE A 669 -10.40 -7.94 25.68
CA ILE A 669 -11.48 -8.71 26.28
C ILE A 669 -10.86 -9.69 27.30
N PRO A 670 -11.37 -9.77 28.53
CA PRO A 670 -10.86 -10.72 29.52
C PRO A 670 -11.04 -12.18 29.06
N SER A 671 -9.99 -12.98 29.21
CA SER A 671 -9.99 -14.41 28.90
C SER A 671 -10.53 -15.26 30.05
N PHE A 672 -10.61 -14.74 31.29
CA PHE A 672 -11.03 -15.46 32.50
C PHE A 672 -10.26 -16.78 32.77
N ALA A 673 -9.06 -16.90 32.22
CA ALA A 673 -8.26 -18.11 32.21
C ALA A 673 -7.22 -18.14 33.36
N GLY A 674 -6.97 -19.33 33.91
CA GLY A 674 -5.94 -19.53 34.95
C GLY A 674 -6.30 -18.86 36.27
N ALA A 675 -5.38 -18.06 36.82
CA ALA A 675 -5.57 -17.40 38.12
C ALA A 675 -6.54 -16.21 38.08
N ASN A 676 -6.79 -15.63 36.90
CA ASN A 676 -7.62 -14.44 36.73
C ASN A 676 -9.06 -14.83 36.36
N THR A 677 -9.85 -15.25 37.36
CA THR A 677 -11.26 -15.68 37.17
C THR A 677 -12.27 -14.53 37.23
N GLU A 678 -11.83 -13.34 37.62
CA GLU A 678 -12.65 -12.14 37.76
C GLU A 678 -11.91 -10.93 37.20
N ILE A 679 -12.68 -9.92 36.80
CA ILE A 679 -12.17 -8.56 36.54
C ILE A 679 -12.92 -7.56 37.43
N TYR A 680 -12.37 -6.36 37.58
CA TYR A 680 -12.88 -5.32 38.46
C TYR A 680 -13.26 -4.10 37.63
N ILE A 681 -14.56 -3.76 37.63
CA ILE A 681 -15.11 -2.64 36.86
C ILE A 681 -15.37 -1.45 37.77
N ALA A 682 -14.97 -0.25 37.35
CA ALA A 682 -15.15 0.94 38.18
C ALA A 682 -16.64 1.31 38.33
N ASN A 683 -17.08 1.57 39.56
CA ASN A 683 -18.44 1.97 39.91
C ASN A 683 -18.77 3.37 39.38
N ARG A 684 -20.01 3.58 38.93
CA ARG A 684 -20.49 4.82 38.30
C ARG A 684 -20.71 6.02 39.25
N ASN A 685 -20.20 5.98 40.48
CA ASN A 685 -20.60 6.94 41.51
C ASN A 685 -19.59 8.08 41.66
N SER A 686 -19.61 9.04 40.73
CA SER A 686 -19.20 10.42 41.06
C SER A 686 -20.15 11.42 40.40
N SER A 687 -20.88 12.16 41.23
CA SER A 687 -21.91 13.13 40.82
C SER A 687 -21.41 14.58 40.90
N SER A 688 -20.08 14.81 40.94
CA SER A 688 -19.52 16.16 40.93
C SER A 688 -18.16 16.24 40.21
N HIS A 689 -17.99 17.27 39.37
CA HIS A 689 -16.71 17.66 38.74
C HIS A 689 -15.56 17.91 39.73
N ALA A 690 -15.88 18.15 41.01
CA ALA A 690 -14.89 18.46 42.05
C ALA A 690 -14.24 17.21 42.66
N ASP A 691 -14.92 16.05 42.65
CA ASP A 691 -14.41 14.81 43.24
C ASP A 691 -13.39 14.09 42.33
N ILE A 692 -13.39 14.40 41.03
CA ILE A 692 -12.54 13.81 39.99
C ILE A 692 -11.07 14.24 40.10
N PHE A 693 -10.78 15.42 40.65
CA PHE A 693 -9.41 15.90 40.85
C PHE A 693 -8.73 15.32 42.11
N THR A 694 -9.46 14.53 42.91
CA THR A 694 -8.94 13.89 44.13
C THR A 694 -9.45 12.45 44.29
N LEU A 695 -9.33 11.61 43.26
CA LEU A 695 -9.45 10.16 43.41
C LEU A 695 -8.23 9.60 44.17
N ARG A 696 -8.16 9.91 45.47
CA ARG A 696 -7.24 9.29 46.41
C ARG A 696 -7.82 7.94 46.86
N LYS A 697 -7.16 6.87 46.41
CA LYS A 697 -7.39 5.43 46.67
C LYS A 697 -8.50 4.78 45.82
N ALA A 698 -8.06 4.02 44.83
CA ALA A 698 -8.85 3.07 44.05
C ALA A 698 -9.40 1.87 44.87
N ALA A 699 -8.96 1.68 46.11
CA ALA A 699 -9.44 0.62 46.99
C ALA A 699 -10.84 0.95 47.56
N GLY A 700 -11.90 0.50 46.88
CA GLY A 700 -13.29 0.55 47.35
C GLY A 700 -14.38 0.79 46.29
N ASN A 701 -14.01 1.10 45.05
CA ASN A 701 -14.94 1.54 43.99
C ASN A 701 -15.05 0.56 42.81
N PHE A 702 -14.71 -0.71 42.97
CA PHE A 702 -14.85 -1.70 41.90
C PHE A 702 -15.94 -2.73 42.19
N THR A 703 -16.64 -3.15 41.14
CA THR A 703 -17.52 -4.34 41.15
C THR A 703 -16.77 -5.50 40.49
N PRO A 704 -16.55 -6.64 41.18
CA PRO A 704 -16.01 -7.83 40.56
C PRO A 704 -17.03 -8.39 39.55
N VAL A 705 -16.54 -8.88 38.42
CA VAL A 705 -17.33 -9.51 37.37
C VAL A 705 -16.61 -10.80 36.94
N ASN A 706 -17.29 -11.93 37.09
CA ASN A 706 -16.80 -13.23 36.62
C ASN A 706 -17.20 -13.49 35.15
N SER A 707 -16.78 -14.64 34.60
CA SER A 707 -17.03 -14.97 33.18
C SER A 707 -18.51 -15.06 32.79
N ASP A 708 -19.37 -15.55 33.69
CA ASP A 708 -20.81 -15.72 33.41
C ASP A 708 -21.52 -14.36 33.45
N GLU A 709 -21.23 -13.55 34.48
CA GLU A 709 -21.72 -12.17 34.58
C GLU A 709 -21.24 -11.32 33.40
N TYR A 710 -19.99 -11.55 32.94
CA TYR A 710 -19.47 -10.88 31.75
C TYR A 710 -20.28 -11.24 30.50
N ALA A 711 -20.62 -12.52 30.33
CA ALA A 711 -21.40 -12.98 29.19
C ALA A 711 -22.80 -12.33 29.14
N ASP A 712 -23.40 -12.12 30.32
CA ASP A 712 -24.72 -11.50 30.44
C ASP A 712 -24.69 -9.97 30.26
N LEU A 713 -23.67 -9.30 30.78
CA LEU A 713 -23.62 -7.83 30.85
C LEU A 713 -22.86 -7.17 29.69
N PHE A 714 -21.85 -7.84 29.14
CA PHE A 714 -20.89 -7.25 28.21
C PHE A 714 -20.82 -8.01 26.88
N THR A 715 -21.97 -8.49 26.40
CA THR A 715 -22.06 -9.08 25.06
C THR A 715 -23.23 -8.47 24.31
N LYS A 716 -23.07 -8.29 22.99
CA LYS A 716 -24.09 -7.67 22.13
C LYS A 716 -24.19 -8.35 20.77
N PHE A 717 -25.42 -8.61 20.35
CA PHE A 717 -25.73 -9.16 19.04
C PHE A 717 -25.72 -8.07 17.96
N TYR A 718 -25.24 -8.41 16.76
CA TYR A 718 -25.16 -7.49 15.62
C TYR A 718 -26.50 -6.84 15.29
N GLU A 719 -27.61 -7.55 15.41
CA GLU A 719 -28.94 -7.00 15.16
C GLU A 719 -29.31 -5.84 16.10
N ASP A 720 -28.63 -5.72 17.25
CA ASP A 720 -28.92 -4.69 18.23
C ASP A 720 -28.03 -3.44 18.12
N TYR A 721 -26.84 -3.55 17.52
CA TYR A 721 -25.90 -2.43 17.38
C TYR A 721 -25.54 -2.09 15.93
N GLY A 722 -25.77 -3.01 15.00
CA GLY A 722 -25.41 -2.86 13.60
C GLY A 722 -26.12 -1.66 12.99
N SER A 723 -25.34 -0.79 12.35
CA SER A 723 -25.86 0.40 11.69
C SER A 723 -26.88 0.02 10.61
N THR A 724 -27.96 0.81 10.52
CA THR A 724 -29.01 0.67 9.51
C THR A 724 -28.73 1.49 8.24
N GLN A 725 -27.55 2.12 8.16
CA GLN A 725 -27.12 2.90 7.01
C GLN A 725 -27.11 2.07 5.74
N SER A 726 -27.59 2.65 4.63
CA SER A 726 -27.65 1.98 3.33
C SER A 726 -26.30 1.97 2.61
N VAL A 727 -25.45 2.95 2.89
CA VAL A 727 -24.10 3.04 2.33
C VAL A 727 -23.13 2.15 3.13
N ARG A 728 -22.65 1.08 2.50
CA ARG A 728 -21.86 0.01 3.15
C ARG A 728 -20.64 0.51 3.92
N HIS A 729 -19.83 1.41 3.37
CA HIS A 729 -18.63 1.89 4.08
C HIS A 729 -18.96 2.80 5.28
N LEU A 730 -20.11 3.48 5.27
CA LEU A 730 -20.59 4.26 6.42
C LEU A 730 -21.15 3.32 7.49
N LYS A 731 -21.86 2.26 7.11
CA LYS A 731 -22.31 1.19 8.02
C LYS A 731 -21.13 0.58 8.80
N ILE A 732 -20.04 0.24 8.10
CA ILE A 732 -18.81 -0.26 8.71
C ILE A 732 -18.21 0.76 9.68
N ARG A 733 -18.11 2.04 9.28
CA ARG A 733 -17.59 3.11 10.14
C ARG A 733 -18.38 3.24 11.44
N ASP A 734 -19.71 3.25 11.34
CA ASP A 734 -20.60 3.39 12.49
C ASP A 734 -20.47 2.18 13.44
N ASN A 735 -20.32 0.97 12.90
CA ASN A 735 -20.10 -0.25 13.69
C ASN A 735 -18.74 -0.22 14.42
N ILE A 736 -17.68 0.28 13.77
CA ILE A 736 -16.38 0.49 14.44
C ILE A 736 -16.50 1.54 15.54
N LEU A 737 -17.19 2.66 15.28
CA LEU A 737 -17.42 3.71 16.27
C LEU A 737 -18.21 3.17 17.48
N TYR A 738 -19.20 2.31 17.25
CA TYR A 738 -19.92 1.62 18.32
C TYR A 738 -18.97 0.81 19.20
N SER A 739 -18.03 0.07 18.59
CA SER A 739 -17.02 -0.71 19.35
C SER A 739 -16.08 0.16 20.18
N VAL A 740 -15.78 1.39 19.73
CA VAL A 740 -14.97 2.37 20.47
C VAL A 740 -15.73 2.90 21.69
N HIS A 741 -17.04 3.16 21.53
CA HIS A 741 -17.90 3.57 22.64
C HIS A 741 -18.20 2.43 23.63
N ASN A 742 -18.01 1.18 23.22
CA ASN A 742 -18.30 -0.03 24.00
C ASN A 742 -17.09 -0.98 24.04
N PRO A 743 -15.94 -0.53 24.60
CA PRO A 743 -14.65 -1.18 24.41
C PRO A 743 -14.59 -2.60 24.98
N MET A 744 -15.22 -2.87 26.11
CA MET A 744 -15.22 -4.21 26.73
C MET A 744 -16.33 -5.14 26.21
N THR A 745 -17.28 -4.63 25.42
CA THR A 745 -18.41 -5.44 24.94
C THR A 745 -17.96 -6.38 23.82
N PHE A 746 -18.23 -7.68 23.98
CA PHE A 746 -18.03 -8.69 22.93
C PHE A 746 -19.16 -8.60 21.90
N LEU A 747 -18.81 -8.35 20.64
CA LEU A 747 -19.76 -8.07 19.56
C LEU A 747 -19.86 -9.26 18.61
N TYR A 748 -21.05 -9.79 18.35
CA TYR A 748 -21.16 -11.06 17.61
C TYR A 748 -22.51 -11.25 16.90
N VAL A 749 -22.58 -12.27 16.04
CA VAL A 749 -23.81 -12.68 15.35
C VAL A 749 -24.34 -14.00 15.93
N ARG A 750 -25.65 -14.08 16.23
CA ARG A 750 -26.29 -15.24 16.89
C ARG A 750 -26.58 -16.41 15.94
N ARG A 751 -25.57 -17.00 15.31
CA ARG A 751 -25.75 -18.21 14.49
C ARG A 751 -24.56 -19.16 14.64
N LEU A 752 -24.84 -20.45 14.80
CA LEU A 752 -23.81 -21.49 14.88
C LEU A 752 -23.16 -21.69 13.51
N GLY A 753 -21.86 -21.43 13.44
CA GLY A 753 -20.97 -21.77 12.36
C GLY A 753 -20.47 -23.22 12.43
N VAL A 754 -19.50 -23.52 11.58
CA VAL A 754 -18.75 -24.77 11.60
C VAL A 754 -17.27 -24.44 11.61
N LEU A 755 -16.45 -25.34 12.16
CA LEU A 755 -15.01 -25.15 12.10
C LEU A 755 -14.53 -25.16 10.67
N TYR A 756 -13.45 -24.43 10.43
CA TYR A 756 -12.72 -24.50 9.18
C TYR A 756 -12.21 -25.94 8.97
N ASP A 757 -12.66 -26.57 7.89
CA ASP A 757 -12.27 -27.92 7.50
C ASP A 757 -11.02 -27.84 6.63
N GLY A 758 -9.86 -27.87 7.31
CA GLY A 758 -8.50 -27.55 6.86
C GLY A 758 -7.92 -28.18 5.59
N GLY A 759 -8.72 -28.68 4.66
CA GLY A 759 -8.23 -29.22 3.39
C GLY A 759 -9.31 -29.51 2.36
N ASN A 760 -10.58 -29.28 2.69
CA ASN A 760 -11.68 -29.40 1.76
C ASN A 760 -12.37 -28.04 1.60
N HIS A 761 -11.85 -27.20 0.71
CA HIS A 761 -12.43 -25.87 0.48
C HIS A 761 -13.90 -25.91 0.07
N TYR A 762 -14.37 -27.01 -0.54
CA TYR A 762 -15.78 -27.22 -0.87
C TYR A 762 -16.65 -27.59 0.34
N GLY A 763 -16.04 -28.03 1.44
CA GLY A 763 -16.71 -28.37 2.70
C GLY A 763 -17.05 -27.14 3.56
N ASN A 764 -16.39 -26.00 3.31
CA ASN A 764 -16.58 -24.78 4.10
C ASN A 764 -17.76 -23.96 3.56
N ASP A 765 -18.79 -23.79 4.38
CA ASP A 765 -19.94 -22.94 4.05
C ASP A 765 -19.63 -21.46 4.34
N LEU A 766 -19.17 -20.73 3.31
CA LEU A 766 -18.83 -19.32 3.41
C LEU A 766 -20.02 -18.42 3.81
N THR A 767 -21.27 -18.91 3.70
CA THR A 767 -22.45 -18.17 4.18
C THR A 767 -22.61 -18.18 5.70
N LYS A 768 -21.79 -18.98 6.40
CA LYS A 768 -21.75 -19.08 7.87
C LYS A 768 -20.66 -18.25 8.52
N ILE A 769 -19.75 -17.66 7.75
CA ILE A 769 -18.69 -16.81 8.28
C ILE A 769 -19.30 -15.53 8.85
N ARG A 770 -18.81 -15.10 10.01
CA ARG A 770 -19.34 -13.96 10.74
C ARG A 770 -18.23 -13.00 11.13
N ASP A 771 -18.50 -11.73 10.89
CA ASP A 771 -17.71 -10.61 11.37
C ASP A 771 -18.56 -9.80 12.34
N TRP A 772 -17.91 -9.16 13.31
CA TRP A 772 -18.57 -8.22 14.20
C TRP A 772 -18.76 -6.85 13.53
N VAL A 773 -17.95 -6.52 12.51
CA VAL A 773 -18.03 -5.19 11.88
C VAL A 773 -19.07 -5.12 10.76
N SER A 774 -19.47 -6.26 10.20
CA SER A 774 -20.38 -6.33 9.06
C SER A 774 -21.14 -7.66 9.02
N ASP A 775 -22.35 -7.60 8.49
CA ASP A 775 -23.18 -8.73 8.07
C ASP A 775 -22.77 -9.30 6.71
N GLU A 776 -21.85 -8.64 6.00
CA GLU A 776 -21.19 -9.14 4.81
C GLU A 776 -19.78 -9.67 5.13
N ARG A 777 -19.28 -10.59 4.30
CA ARG A 777 -17.95 -11.20 4.48
C ARG A 777 -16.83 -10.32 3.90
N ALA A 778 -15.62 -10.49 4.43
CA ALA A 778 -14.38 -9.86 3.98
C ALA A 778 -14.48 -8.33 3.86
N GLN A 779 -14.95 -7.71 4.95
CA GLN A 779 -15.08 -6.26 5.07
C GLN A 779 -14.02 -5.68 6.00
N ALA A 780 -13.60 -4.44 5.70
CA ALA A 780 -12.62 -3.70 6.51
C ALA A 780 -11.34 -4.51 6.79
N GLU A 781 -10.73 -5.07 5.74
CA GLU A 781 -9.54 -5.92 5.81
C GLU A 781 -8.28 -5.24 6.32
N ASN A 782 -8.22 -3.91 6.26
CA ASN A 782 -7.06 -3.14 6.70
C ASN A 782 -7.11 -2.77 8.20
N ARG A 783 -8.02 -3.37 8.98
CA ARG A 783 -8.22 -3.03 10.40
C ARG A 783 -6.97 -3.18 11.27
N TRP A 784 -6.03 -4.08 10.95
CA TRP A 784 -4.72 -4.18 11.64
C TRP A 784 -3.50 -3.86 10.76
N GLY A 785 -3.73 -3.40 9.52
CA GLY A 785 -2.66 -2.91 8.64
C GLY A 785 -1.88 -4.02 7.92
N HIS A 786 -2.58 -5.03 7.37
CA HIS A 786 -1.97 -6.07 6.55
C HIS A 786 -1.09 -5.50 5.44
N ALA A 787 0.13 -6.03 5.35
CA ALA A 787 1.19 -5.68 4.39
C ALA A 787 1.54 -4.19 4.33
N ASP A 788 1.07 -3.40 5.29
CA ASP A 788 1.37 -1.98 5.50
C ASP A 788 1.93 -1.78 6.92
N LYS A 789 2.15 -0.54 7.33
CA LYS A 789 2.36 -0.18 8.74
C LYS A 789 1.18 -0.64 9.60
N LYS A 790 1.41 -0.85 10.90
CA LYS A 790 0.33 -1.16 11.83
C LYS A 790 -0.74 -0.06 11.78
N SER A 791 -2.01 -0.46 11.86
CA SER A 791 -3.12 0.49 11.81
C SER A 791 -3.35 1.19 13.16
N PRO A 792 -4.20 2.24 13.20
CA PRO A 792 -4.64 2.84 14.46
C PRO A 792 -5.43 1.90 15.39
N PHE A 793 -5.92 0.74 14.91
CA PHE A 793 -6.66 -0.24 15.70
C PHE A 793 -5.83 -1.48 16.09
N ASP A 794 -4.55 -1.55 15.69
CA ASP A 794 -3.64 -2.61 16.14
C ASP A 794 -3.44 -2.52 17.66
N PRO A 795 -3.70 -3.60 18.43
CA PRO A 795 -3.63 -3.58 19.89
C PRO A 795 -2.19 -3.61 20.43
N CYS A 796 -1.17 -3.90 19.63
CA CYS A 796 0.17 -4.07 20.17
C CYS A 796 0.81 -2.73 20.61
N PRO A 797 1.77 -2.77 21.55
CA PRO A 797 2.51 -1.59 22.00
C PRO A 797 3.35 -0.90 20.91
N GLU A 798 3.96 0.23 21.24
CA GLU A 798 4.88 0.94 20.33
C GLU A 798 6.07 0.04 19.93
N GLY A 799 6.44 0.07 18.64
CA GLY A 799 7.50 -0.78 18.09
C GLY A 799 7.10 -2.24 17.84
N TRP A 800 5.84 -2.60 18.11
CA TRP A 800 5.28 -3.93 17.97
C TRP A 800 3.93 -3.91 17.26
N ARG A 801 3.52 -5.02 16.66
CA ARG A 801 2.27 -5.15 15.88
C ARG A 801 1.71 -6.56 15.95
N VAL A 802 0.47 -6.73 15.53
CA VAL A 802 -0.08 -8.07 15.25
C VAL A 802 0.78 -8.69 14.12
N PRO A 803 1.26 -9.94 14.28
CA PRO A 803 2.05 -10.62 13.26
C PRO A 803 1.30 -10.69 11.94
N ASP A 804 2.03 -10.64 10.84
CA ASP A 804 1.44 -10.59 9.51
C ASP A 804 1.94 -11.75 8.65
N VAL A 805 1.24 -12.01 7.56
CA VAL A 805 1.54 -13.07 6.59
C VAL A 805 2.29 -12.50 5.39
N SER A 806 3.05 -13.34 4.69
CA SER A 806 3.68 -12.93 3.42
C SER A 806 2.69 -12.96 2.25
N PHE A 807 1.70 -13.85 2.29
CA PHE A 807 0.60 -13.98 1.32
C PHE A 807 -0.69 -14.34 2.07
N THR A 808 -1.85 -13.93 1.56
CA THR A 808 -3.16 -14.18 2.20
C THR A 808 -3.73 -15.56 1.90
N ASN A 809 -2.92 -16.44 1.29
CA ASN A 809 -3.29 -17.78 0.88
C ASN A 809 -3.92 -18.58 2.04
N LEU A 810 -5.20 -18.92 1.88
CA LEU A 810 -5.89 -19.98 2.59
C LEU A 810 -6.34 -21.06 1.60
N TYR A 811 -6.88 -20.66 0.44
CA TYR A 811 -7.36 -21.57 -0.60
C TYR A 811 -6.48 -21.60 -1.85
N THR A 812 -5.75 -20.54 -2.16
CA THR A 812 -4.84 -20.49 -3.32
C THR A 812 -3.44 -21.04 -3.02
N GLY A 813 -3.17 -21.41 -1.76
CA GLY A 813 -1.93 -22.06 -1.33
C GLY A 813 -1.99 -22.47 0.15
N SER A 814 -1.14 -23.42 0.54
CA SER A 814 -1.19 -24.03 1.88
C SER A 814 0.16 -24.10 2.60
N LYS A 815 1.18 -23.40 2.09
CA LYS A 815 2.56 -23.46 2.60
C LYS A 815 3.26 -22.10 2.44
N GLY A 816 4.08 -21.74 3.43
CA GLY A 816 5.06 -20.66 3.32
C GLY A 816 4.60 -19.28 3.77
N ASN A 817 3.29 -19.03 3.91
CA ASN A 817 2.80 -17.67 4.12
C ASN A 817 2.58 -17.25 5.57
N SER A 818 2.34 -18.20 6.49
CA SER A 818 2.23 -17.89 7.91
C SER A 818 3.59 -17.55 8.55
N PRO A 819 3.67 -16.58 9.49
CA PRO A 819 4.89 -16.34 10.27
C PRO A 819 5.26 -17.52 11.19
N TRP A 820 4.36 -18.49 11.37
CA TRP A 820 4.59 -19.73 12.12
C TRP A 820 4.71 -20.96 11.21
N TYR A 821 4.87 -20.79 9.89
CA TYR A 821 5.06 -21.90 8.97
C TYR A 821 6.33 -22.71 9.30
N ASN A 822 6.24 -24.04 9.27
CA ASN A 822 7.38 -24.94 9.45
C ASN A 822 7.85 -25.53 8.12
N GLY A 823 8.82 -24.87 7.47
CA GLY A 823 9.46 -25.37 6.26
C GLY A 823 10.54 -26.44 6.48
N TYR A 824 10.94 -26.71 7.72
CA TYR A 824 12.04 -27.63 8.04
C TYR A 824 11.62 -29.10 8.20
N LYS A 825 10.32 -29.38 8.11
CA LYS A 825 9.74 -30.72 8.22
C LYS A 825 8.92 -31.04 6.98
N ASN A 826 8.82 -32.32 6.64
CA ASN A 826 7.92 -32.78 5.59
C ASN A 826 6.47 -32.79 6.08
N ASP A 827 5.52 -32.62 5.16
CA ASP A 827 4.10 -32.81 5.43
C ASP A 827 3.75 -34.30 5.61
N ALA A 828 2.47 -34.55 5.94
CA ALA A 828 1.92 -35.89 6.13
C ALA A 828 1.99 -36.78 4.87
N TYR A 829 2.24 -36.20 3.69
CA TYR A 829 2.39 -36.89 2.41
C TYR A 829 3.86 -37.03 1.97
N GLY A 830 4.81 -36.65 2.83
CA GLY A 830 6.25 -36.74 2.58
C GLY A 830 6.82 -35.64 1.69
N LYS A 831 6.07 -34.58 1.36
CA LYS A 831 6.58 -33.44 0.59
C LYS A 831 7.18 -32.38 1.52
N PRO A 832 8.19 -31.60 1.08
CA PRO A 832 8.79 -30.56 1.91
C PRO A 832 7.80 -29.54 2.46
N GLY A 833 8.00 -29.15 3.71
CA GLY A 833 7.22 -28.16 4.44
C GLY A 833 5.85 -28.66 4.95
N VAL A 834 5.49 -28.34 6.18
CA VAL A 834 4.20 -28.76 6.79
C VAL A 834 3.02 -28.02 6.14
N ILE A 835 1.89 -28.69 5.90
CA ILE A 835 0.67 -28.04 5.39
C ILE A 835 0.07 -27.19 6.51
N GLN A 836 -0.02 -25.88 6.32
CA GLN A 836 -0.29 -24.97 7.44
C GLN A 836 -1.77 -24.86 7.83
N ASP A 837 -2.66 -25.11 6.87
CA ASP A 837 -4.11 -25.01 7.03
C ASP A 837 -4.72 -26.32 7.53
N GLN A 838 -3.91 -27.34 7.85
CA GLN A 838 -4.29 -28.67 8.35
C GLN A 838 -3.84 -28.93 9.78
N TRP A 839 -4.65 -29.69 10.53
CA TRP A 839 -4.33 -30.11 11.90
C TRP A 839 -3.22 -31.16 11.88
N HIS A 840 -2.08 -30.82 12.49
CA HIS A 840 -0.91 -31.70 12.58
C HIS A 840 -0.46 -31.89 14.02
N ASP A 841 0.05 -33.08 14.35
CA ASP A 841 0.60 -33.39 15.67
C ASP A 841 1.80 -32.50 16.02
N ILE A 842 1.74 -31.87 17.18
CA ILE A 842 2.72 -30.90 17.69
C ILE A 842 4.10 -31.55 17.84
N THR A 843 4.18 -32.72 18.48
CA THR A 843 5.45 -33.42 18.68
C THR A 843 6.07 -33.86 17.35
N THR A 844 5.28 -34.42 16.44
CA THR A 844 5.78 -35.02 15.19
C THR A 844 6.21 -33.96 14.16
N PHE A 845 5.35 -32.95 13.94
CA PHE A 845 5.53 -31.98 12.86
C PHE A 845 6.23 -30.70 13.30
N TYR A 846 6.23 -30.38 14.60
CA TYR A 846 6.78 -29.13 15.12
C TYR A 846 7.82 -29.33 16.23
N GLY A 847 8.01 -30.56 16.73
CA GLY A 847 8.94 -30.85 17.82
C GLY A 847 8.57 -30.15 19.13
N GLY A 848 7.29 -29.79 19.31
CA GLY A 848 6.79 -29.16 20.52
C GLY A 848 6.35 -30.17 21.57
N VAL A 849 6.03 -29.66 22.76
CA VAL A 849 5.56 -30.44 23.92
C VAL A 849 4.24 -29.86 24.42
N VAL A 850 3.26 -30.73 24.68
CA VAL A 850 2.00 -30.38 25.35
C VAL A 850 2.22 -30.48 26.86
N ASP A 851 2.05 -29.38 27.59
CA ASP A 851 2.23 -29.31 29.04
C ASP A 851 0.87 -29.37 29.75
N GLY A 852 0.25 -30.55 29.73
CA GLY A 852 -1.03 -30.82 30.39
C GLY A 852 -2.12 -29.81 30.04
N ASN A 853 -2.64 -29.12 31.06
CA ASN A 853 -3.64 -28.04 30.91
C ASN A 853 -3.02 -26.64 30.84
N ASN A 854 -1.69 -26.50 30.93
CA ASN A 854 -1.01 -25.21 30.94
C ASN A 854 -0.84 -24.63 29.53
N GLY A 855 -0.61 -25.49 28.53
CA GLY A 855 -0.47 -25.06 27.13
C GLY A 855 0.57 -25.87 26.35
N TRP A 856 1.32 -25.17 25.49
CA TRP A 856 2.23 -25.76 24.51
C TRP A 856 3.61 -25.08 24.55
N LYS A 857 4.67 -25.89 24.55
CA LYS A 857 6.07 -25.43 24.58
C LYS A 857 6.78 -25.71 23.24
N PHE A 858 7.46 -24.70 22.70
CA PHE A 858 8.22 -24.78 21.44
C PHE A 858 9.65 -24.27 21.63
N GLU A 859 10.41 -25.01 22.45
CA GLU A 859 11.75 -24.63 22.90
C GLU A 859 12.87 -25.30 22.08
N ASN A 860 12.52 -26.14 21.12
CA ASN A 860 13.50 -26.80 20.26
C ASN A 860 14.19 -25.81 19.31
N THR A 861 15.38 -26.15 18.83
CA THR A 861 16.22 -25.24 18.03
C THR A 861 15.74 -25.01 16.61
N THR A 862 14.87 -25.86 16.06
CA THR A 862 14.48 -25.82 14.64
C THR A 862 13.17 -25.06 14.43
N PHE A 863 12.20 -25.25 15.32
CA PHE A 863 10.90 -24.59 15.31
C PHE A 863 10.69 -23.87 16.64
N LYS A 864 11.41 -22.76 16.82
CA LYS A 864 11.44 -21.97 18.06
C LYS A 864 10.49 -20.78 17.94
N ILE A 865 9.22 -20.97 18.27
CA ILE A 865 8.19 -19.91 18.21
C ILE A 865 7.75 -19.40 19.59
N GLY A 866 8.34 -19.93 20.67
CA GLY A 866 7.99 -19.58 22.05
C GLY A 866 6.82 -20.40 22.60
N ASN A 867 6.48 -20.17 23.86
CA ASN A 867 5.47 -20.95 24.57
C ASN A 867 4.09 -20.28 24.50
N PHE A 868 3.03 -21.08 24.37
CA PHE A 868 1.65 -20.60 24.22
C PHE A 868 0.76 -21.20 25.32
N PRO A 869 0.03 -20.37 26.08
CA PRO A 869 -0.88 -20.83 27.12
C PRO A 869 -2.18 -21.41 26.52
N LYS A 870 -2.92 -22.18 27.32
CA LYS A 870 -4.28 -22.64 27.01
C LYS A 870 -5.32 -21.60 27.47
N ASP A 871 -5.35 -20.45 26.80
CA ASP A 871 -6.16 -19.27 27.19
C ASP A 871 -7.60 -19.26 26.61
N GLY A 872 -7.92 -20.20 25.72
CA GLY A 872 -9.28 -20.40 25.22
C GLY A 872 -9.63 -19.59 23.98
N ILE A 873 -10.89 -19.70 23.55
CA ILE A 873 -11.49 -18.88 22.47
C ILE A 873 -12.93 -18.55 22.85
N ARG A 874 -13.32 -17.27 22.74
CA ARG A 874 -14.72 -16.82 22.91
C ARG A 874 -15.42 -16.69 21.57
N GLY A 875 -16.63 -17.25 21.47
CA GLY A 875 -17.52 -17.09 20.30
C GLY A 875 -16.96 -17.65 18.99
N GLU A 876 -16.07 -18.64 19.07
CA GLU A 876 -15.34 -19.20 17.92
C GLU A 876 -16.25 -19.58 16.74
N LEU A 877 -17.38 -20.21 17.06
CA LEU A 877 -18.38 -20.67 16.09
C LEU A 877 -19.66 -19.84 16.16
N GLY A 878 -19.62 -18.64 16.73
CA GLY A 878 -20.80 -17.85 17.08
C GLY A 878 -21.27 -18.04 18.50
N GLY A 879 -22.21 -17.18 18.89
CA GLY A 879 -22.54 -17.00 20.31
C GLY A 879 -21.46 -16.19 21.05
N GLU A 880 -21.62 -16.15 22.37
CA GLU A 880 -20.86 -15.35 23.33
C GLU A 880 -20.00 -16.18 24.29
N LYS A 881 -20.14 -17.51 24.20
CA LYS A 881 -19.53 -18.44 25.14
C LYS A 881 -18.02 -18.54 24.95
N LEU A 882 -17.32 -18.59 26.07
CA LEU A 882 -15.90 -18.87 26.16
C LEU A 882 -15.70 -20.38 26.34
N THR A 883 -14.75 -20.95 25.59
CA THR A 883 -14.39 -22.36 25.68
C THR A 883 -12.88 -22.51 25.75
N TYR A 884 -12.40 -23.57 26.43
CA TYR A 884 -10.98 -23.87 26.59
C TYR A 884 -10.55 -25.13 25.80
N ASP A 885 -11.40 -25.62 24.91
CA ASP A 885 -11.10 -26.79 24.07
C ASP A 885 -10.00 -26.47 23.05
N ARG A 886 -9.94 -25.20 22.63
CA ARG A 886 -8.95 -24.65 21.70
C ARG A 886 -8.41 -23.34 22.22
N SER A 887 -7.25 -22.96 21.70
CA SER A 887 -6.64 -21.65 21.90
C SER A 887 -6.02 -21.21 20.58
N GLY A 888 -5.80 -19.92 20.41
CA GLY A 888 -5.25 -19.41 19.16
C GLY A 888 -4.68 -18.03 19.28
N VAL A 889 -3.92 -17.65 18.26
CA VAL A 889 -3.36 -16.31 18.11
C VAL A 889 -3.60 -15.77 16.72
N TRP A 890 -3.92 -14.48 16.65
CA TRP A 890 -4.26 -13.83 15.40
C TRP A 890 -3.05 -13.44 14.55
N THR A 891 -3.27 -13.41 13.23
CA THR A 891 -2.50 -12.58 12.31
C THR A 891 -3.26 -11.30 11.95
N ALA A 892 -2.56 -10.34 11.35
CA ALA A 892 -3.08 -9.05 10.90
C ALA A 892 -3.89 -9.11 9.61
N SER A 893 -4.09 -10.31 9.02
CA SER A 893 -4.62 -10.47 7.66
C SER A 893 -5.88 -11.33 7.60
N MET A 894 -6.75 -10.99 6.65
CA MET A 894 -7.84 -11.88 6.20
C MET A 894 -7.36 -12.77 5.07
N ALA A 895 -8.07 -13.88 4.88
CA ALA A 895 -7.79 -14.85 3.86
C ALA A 895 -8.23 -14.40 2.46
N ASP A 896 -7.55 -14.95 1.46
CA ASP A 896 -7.81 -14.80 0.03
C ASP A 896 -9.26 -15.13 -0.41
N LEU A 897 -9.52 -14.89 -1.70
CA LEU A 897 -10.80 -15.16 -2.40
C LEU A 897 -12.04 -14.53 -1.73
N HIS A 898 -11.85 -13.47 -0.94
CA HIS A 898 -12.94 -12.77 -0.25
C HIS A 898 -13.79 -13.74 0.59
N THR A 899 -13.13 -14.74 1.19
CA THR A 899 -13.77 -15.76 2.03
C THR A 899 -14.33 -15.15 3.31
N GLY A 900 -13.66 -14.14 3.86
CA GLY A 900 -14.02 -13.47 5.11
C GLY A 900 -13.48 -14.15 6.35
N PHE A 901 -12.70 -15.22 6.21
CA PHE A 901 -11.90 -15.73 7.32
C PHE A 901 -10.78 -14.74 7.64
N ALA A 902 -10.51 -14.55 8.93
CA ALA A 902 -9.24 -14.01 9.41
C ALA A 902 -8.23 -15.16 9.55
N LEU A 903 -6.96 -14.91 9.22
CA LEU A 903 -5.92 -15.92 9.35
C LEU A 903 -5.39 -15.97 10.79
N ALA A 904 -5.21 -17.18 11.31
CA ALA A 904 -4.75 -17.43 12.67
C ALA A 904 -3.88 -18.69 12.77
N MET A 905 -3.22 -18.84 13.92
CA MET A 905 -2.70 -20.11 14.40
C MET A 905 -3.63 -20.63 15.52
N GLN A 906 -3.93 -21.93 15.52
CA GLN A 906 -4.80 -22.55 16.51
C GLN A 906 -4.22 -23.86 17.04
N PHE A 907 -4.62 -24.21 18.26
CA PHE A 907 -4.21 -25.41 19.00
C PHE A 907 -5.43 -26.18 19.50
N GLN A 908 -5.34 -27.52 19.49
CA GLN A 908 -6.35 -28.43 20.06
C GLN A 908 -5.67 -29.72 20.54
N GLY A 909 -5.65 -29.96 21.85
CA GLY A 909 -4.99 -31.14 22.42
C GLY A 909 -3.52 -31.23 21.98
N ASN A 910 -3.16 -32.30 21.26
CA ASN A 910 -1.81 -32.49 20.69
C ASN A 910 -1.65 -31.96 19.26
N LYS A 911 -2.62 -31.22 18.71
CA LYS A 911 -2.60 -30.76 17.32
C LYS A 911 -2.56 -29.25 17.21
N MET A 912 -2.00 -28.77 16.11
CA MET A 912 -2.02 -27.34 15.75
C MET A 912 -2.14 -27.12 14.23
N GLN A 913 -2.56 -25.91 13.86
CA GLN A 913 -2.56 -25.37 12.50
C GLN A 913 -1.90 -24.00 12.53
N THR A 914 -1.02 -23.69 11.58
CA THR A 914 -0.22 -22.46 11.59
C THR A 914 -0.75 -21.37 10.66
N GLY A 915 -1.68 -21.69 9.75
CA GLY A 915 -2.34 -20.71 8.88
C GLY A 915 -3.75 -21.18 8.54
N THR A 916 -4.64 -21.14 9.54
CA THR A 916 -6.04 -21.58 9.45
C THR A 916 -6.99 -20.38 9.38
N GLY A 917 -8.20 -20.60 8.85
CA GLY A 917 -9.26 -19.60 8.83
C GLY A 917 -10.06 -19.60 10.15
N ALA A 918 -10.21 -18.44 10.78
CA ALA A 918 -11.08 -18.23 11.93
C ALA A 918 -12.06 -17.07 11.68
N TYR A 919 -13.23 -17.11 12.31
CA TYR A 919 -14.24 -16.07 12.13
C TYR A 919 -13.78 -14.78 12.80
N PRO A 920 -13.79 -13.61 12.11
CA PRO A 920 -13.32 -12.35 12.69
C PRO A 920 -14.02 -11.94 14.01
N GLN A 921 -15.25 -12.41 14.25
CA GLN A 921 -15.95 -12.16 15.50
C GLN A 921 -15.36 -12.90 16.73
N ALA A 922 -14.60 -13.98 16.54
CA ALA A 922 -14.03 -14.74 17.65
C ALA A 922 -13.07 -13.85 18.45
N ALA A 923 -12.96 -14.07 19.76
CA ALA A 923 -11.93 -13.42 20.57
C ALA A 923 -10.82 -14.43 20.91
N MET A 924 -9.59 -14.13 20.46
CA MET A 924 -8.38 -14.93 20.66
C MET A 924 -7.21 -14.01 21.06
N SER A 925 -6.14 -14.60 21.57
CA SER A 925 -4.96 -13.87 21.98
C SER A 925 -4.19 -13.23 20.81
N VAL A 926 -3.34 -12.25 21.14
CA VAL A 926 -2.39 -11.65 20.21
C VAL A 926 -0.97 -11.89 20.73
N ARG A 927 -0.12 -12.47 19.89
CA ARG A 927 1.32 -12.60 20.14
C ARG A 927 2.06 -11.52 19.34
N CYS A 928 2.32 -10.36 19.94
CA CYS A 928 2.89 -9.24 19.21
C CYS A 928 4.26 -9.57 18.60
N ALA A 929 4.48 -9.10 17.38
CA ALA A 929 5.74 -9.20 16.65
C ALA A 929 6.36 -7.81 16.44
N LYS A 930 7.69 -7.75 16.30
CA LYS A 930 8.41 -6.51 16.05
C LYS A 930 7.88 -5.84 14.78
N ASP A 931 7.61 -4.54 14.82
CA ASP A 931 7.16 -3.80 13.66
C ASP A 931 8.35 -3.41 12.77
N GLU A 932 8.66 -4.30 11.82
CA GLU A 932 9.75 -4.12 10.87
C GLU A 932 9.27 -4.22 9.42
N SER A 933 10.07 -3.65 8.53
CA SER A 933 9.79 -3.67 7.11
C SER A 933 9.95 -5.09 6.53
N ARG A 934 8.93 -5.55 5.81
CA ARG A 934 8.87 -6.93 5.32
C ARG A 934 9.60 -7.12 4.00
N LEU A 935 9.96 -8.38 3.74
CA LEU A 935 10.49 -8.85 2.45
C LEU A 935 11.81 -8.22 1.98
N LEU A 936 12.48 -7.43 2.82
CA LEU A 936 13.78 -6.81 2.49
C LEU A 936 14.92 -7.83 2.24
N GLY A 937 14.64 -9.12 2.47
CA GLY A 937 15.59 -10.22 2.42
C GLY A 937 16.24 -10.40 3.78
N VAL A 938 16.37 -11.66 4.23
CA VAL A 938 17.19 -12.02 5.39
C VAL A 938 18.57 -11.41 5.21
N ALA A 939 19.01 -10.60 6.16
CA ALA A 939 20.39 -10.12 6.20
C ALA A 939 21.30 -11.36 6.19
N ARG A 940 22.06 -11.57 5.12
CA ARG A 940 23.05 -12.65 5.11
C ARG A 940 24.00 -12.39 6.29
N PRO A 941 24.26 -13.37 7.16
CA PRO A 941 25.45 -13.34 7.98
C PRO A 941 26.61 -13.12 7.02
N LYS A 942 27.45 -12.10 7.26
CA LYS A 942 28.62 -11.86 6.42
C LYS A 942 29.43 -13.14 6.37
N ALA A 943 29.48 -13.78 5.20
CA ALA A 943 30.42 -14.85 4.96
C ALA A 943 31.82 -14.28 5.24
N THR A 944 32.52 -14.87 6.20
CA THR A 944 33.93 -14.58 6.52
C THR A 944 34.79 -14.96 5.33
N THR A 945 34.81 -14.07 4.35
CA THR A 945 35.83 -14.06 3.31
C THR A 945 36.99 -13.26 3.87
N ASN A 946 38.08 -13.95 4.20
CA ASN A 946 39.36 -13.33 4.48
C ASN A 946 39.75 -12.46 3.28
N LYS A 947 39.49 -11.16 3.37
CA LYS A 947 40.02 -10.14 2.47
C LYS A 947 40.61 -9.01 3.30
N ILE A 948 41.87 -8.76 2.96
CA ILE A 948 42.82 -7.75 3.43
C ILE A 948 42.12 -6.45 3.85
N GLN A 949 42.44 -5.99 5.05
CA GLN A 949 41.98 -4.74 5.66
C GLN A 949 42.27 -3.55 4.74
N SER A 950 41.20 -2.90 4.28
CA SER A 950 41.16 -1.46 4.10
C SER A 950 40.42 -0.87 5.31
N PRO A 951 40.80 0.30 5.83
CA PRO A 951 40.23 0.83 7.06
C PRO A 951 38.77 1.19 6.85
N VAL A 952 37.90 0.53 7.61
CA VAL A 952 36.46 0.82 7.71
C VAL A 952 36.29 1.95 8.72
N ILE A 953 35.62 3.03 8.29
CA ILE A 953 35.09 4.05 9.20
C ILE A 953 33.67 3.60 9.57
N GLU A 954 33.44 3.36 10.86
CA GLU A 954 32.12 3.05 11.43
C GLU A 954 31.20 4.28 11.31
N HIS A 955 30.01 4.09 10.72
CA HIS A 955 28.92 5.04 10.81
C HIS A 955 27.95 4.58 11.90
N GLY A 956 28.06 5.19 13.08
CA GLY A 956 27.12 5.05 14.18
C GLY A 956 25.79 5.77 13.93
N GLU A 957 24.78 5.27 14.61
CA GLU A 957 23.36 5.62 14.59
C GLU A 957 23.06 7.13 14.76
N ILE A 958 22.05 7.62 14.03
CA ILE A 958 21.61 9.02 14.04
C ILE A 958 20.50 9.18 15.09
N LYS A 959 20.83 9.85 16.21
CA LYS A 959 19.87 10.50 17.11
C LYS A 959 20.07 12.02 17.05
N GLU A 960 18.94 12.74 16.95
CA GLU A 960 18.74 14.20 16.99
C GLU A 960 19.31 15.03 15.82
N THR A 961 18.41 15.73 15.11
CA THR A 961 18.73 16.52 13.93
C THR A 961 19.28 17.90 14.32
N LEU A 962 20.61 18.10 14.20
CA LEU A 962 21.29 19.40 14.28
C LEU A 962 20.54 20.48 13.46
N LYS A 963 20.18 21.62 14.06
CA LYS A 963 19.50 22.76 13.40
C LYS A 963 20.47 23.93 13.21
N VAL A 964 20.22 24.76 12.20
CA VAL A 964 20.99 25.98 11.90
C VAL A 964 20.08 27.20 11.84
N TYR A 965 20.47 28.31 12.48
CA TYR A 965 19.64 29.51 12.56
C TYR A 965 20.43 30.82 12.80
N PRO A 966 19.97 31.97 12.28
CA PRO A 966 18.87 32.09 11.32
C PRO A 966 19.25 31.48 9.97
N ASN A 967 18.27 31.01 9.20
CA ASN A 967 18.51 30.55 7.83
C ASN A 967 17.26 30.88 7.01
N PRO A 968 17.27 31.91 6.13
CA PRO A 968 18.45 32.62 5.60
C PRO A 968 19.22 33.49 6.62
N PHE A 969 20.49 33.76 6.35
CA PHE A 969 21.42 34.53 7.19
C PHE A 969 22.21 35.57 6.39
N LYS A 970 22.83 36.55 7.08
CA LYS A 970 23.76 37.52 6.46
C LYS A 970 25.20 37.02 6.56
N ASP A 971 25.87 37.29 7.67
CA ASP A 971 27.29 36.95 7.85
C ASP A 971 27.56 35.99 9.02
N GLU A 972 26.57 35.76 9.88
CA GLU A 972 26.67 34.83 11.02
C GLU A 972 25.55 33.77 10.96
N LEU A 973 25.91 32.51 11.24
CA LEU A 973 25.01 31.37 11.33
C LEU A 973 25.27 30.62 12.65
N ASN A 974 24.23 30.32 13.43
CA ASN A 974 24.35 29.53 14.65
C ASN A 974 23.94 28.07 14.43
N VAL A 975 24.50 27.17 15.24
CA VAL A 975 24.21 25.73 15.26
C VAL A 975 23.58 25.36 16.61
N SER A 976 22.51 24.56 16.61
CA SER A 976 21.78 24.20 17.84
C SER A 976 22.48 23.19 18.73
N ASP A 977 23.50 22.48 18.21
CA ASP A 977 24.14 21.33 18.84
C ASP A 977 25.56 21.67 19.31
N ASP A 978 25.82 21.52 20.61
CA ASP A 978 27.11 21.80 21.28
C ASP A 978 28.20 20.75 20.96
N ASN A 979 27.82 19.65 20.30
CA ASN A 979 28.74 18.62 19.82
C ASN A 979 29.30 18.91 18.44
N ALA A 980 28.82 19.93 17.72
CA ALA A 980 29.38 20.33 16.43
C ALA A 980 30.78 20.98 16.63
N SER A 981 31.81 20.41 16.00
CA SER A 981 33.21 20.80 16.19
C SER A 981 33.76 21.65 15.06
N SER A 982 33.48 21.27 13.81
CA SER A 982 33.97 21.95 12.62
C SER A 982 32.94 21.91 11.50
N PHE A 983 33.19 22.64 10.42
CA PHE A 983 32.27 22.76 9.30
C PHE A 983 33.01 22.86 7.95
N GLU A 984 32.31 22.45 6.90
CA GLU A 984 32.71 22.53 5.50
C GLU A 984 31.50 23.02 4.69
N ILE A 985 31.63 24.14 3.98
CA ILE A 985 30.59 24.69 3.10
C ILE A 985 30.96 24.39 1.64
N TYR A 986 30.00 23.84 0.92
CA TYR A 986 30.06 23.51 -0.50
C TYR A 986 29.05 24.35 -1.28
N ASP A 987 29.41 24.75 -2.50
CA ASP A 987 28.43 25.28 -3.45
C ASP A 987 27.57 24.15 -4.07
N LEU A 988 26.57 24.52 -4.87
CA LEU A 988 25.66 23.54 -5.50
C LEU A 988 26.34 22.63 -6.56
N SER A 989 27.57 22.93 -6.98
CA SER A 989 28.36 22.05 -7.84
C SER A 989 29.16 20.99 -7.05
N GLY A 990 29.12 21.07 -5.71
CA GLY A 990 29.90 20.21 -4.82
C GLY A 990 31.33 20.71 -4.58
N LYS A 991 31.68 21.92 -5.02
CA LYS A 991 32.99 22.51 -4.75
C LYS A 991 33.04 23.06 -3.32
N LEU A 992 34.08 22.69 -2.57
CA LEU A 992 34.34 23.23 -1.24
C LEU A 992 34.70 24.72 -1.35
N VAL A 993 33.90 25.59 -0.75
CA VAL A 993 34.06 27.05 -0.79
C VAL A 993 34.53 27.65 0.54
N MET A 994 34.32 26.95 1.67
CA MET A 994 34.81 27.38 2.98
C MET A 994 34.91 26.19 3.93
N LYS A 995 35.87 26.19 4.87
CA LYS A 995 35.90 25.26 6.00
C LYS A 995 36.50 25.94 7.24
N GLY A 996 36.15 25.46 8.43
CA GLY A 996 36.67 26.02 9.68
C GLY A 996 36.19 25.28 10.93
N ASN A 997 36.63 25.73 12.09
CA ASN A 997 36.15 25.24 13.39
C ASN A 997 35.06 26.15 13.95
N LEU A 998 34.13 25.58 14.72
CA LEU A 998 33.08 26.33 15.39
C LEU A 998 33.61 26.92 16.71
N SER A 999 33.45 28.23 16.90
CA SER A 999 33.66 28.91 18.18
C SER A 999 32.33 29.43 18.71
N ASN A 1000 31.94 29.05 19.93
CA ASN A 1000 30.66 29.45 20.55
C ASN A 1000 29.41 29.20 19.67
N ARG A 1001 29.32 28.02 19.03
CA ARG A 1001 28.21 27.63 18.12
C ARG A 1001 28.01 28.52 16.89
N LYS A 1002 28.97 29.39 16.56
CA LYS A 1002 28.86 30.37 15.48
C LYS A 1002 29.79 30.07 14.31
N LEU A 1003 29.25 30.23 13.12
CA LEU A 1003 29.97 30.39 11.86
C LEU A 1003 30.07 31.87 11.52
N ASN A 1004 31.26 32.33 11.18
CA ASN A 1004 31.44 33.59 10.45
C ASN A 1004 31.66 33.28 8.96
N THR A 1005 30.80 33.81 8.10
CA THR A 1005 30.82 33.57 6.66
C THR A 1005 31.00 34.85 5.86
N THR A 1006 31.59 35.91 6.42
CA THR A 1006 31.71 37.22 5.73
C THR A 1006 32.33 37.10 4.33
N SER A 1007 33.26 36.18 4.12
CA SER A 1007 33.91 35.93 2.81
C SER A 1007 33.08 35.10 1.81
N LEU A 1008 31.92 34.58 2.21
CA LEU A 1008 31.01 33.83 1.33
C LEU A 1008 30.14 34.80 0.53
N ALA A 1009 29.96 34.56 -0.77
CA ALA A 1009 29.04 35.33 -1.60
C ALA A 1009 27.57 35.04 -1.23
N LYS A 1010 26.65 35.88 -1.72
CA LYS A 1010 25.20 35.62 -1.59
C LYS A 1010 24.82 34.40 -2.43
N GLY A 1011 24.04 33.48 -1.86
CA GLY A 1011 23.70 32.24 -2.56
C GLY A 1011 23.24 31.11 -1.65
N VAL A 1012 22.95 29.97 -2.26
CA VAL A 1012 22.56 28.72 -1.60
C VAL A 1012 23.77 27.81 -1.51
N TYR A 1013 24.02 27.26 -0.32
CA TYR A 1013 25.15 26.39 -0.05
C TYR A 1013 24.73 25.15 0.74
N LEU A 1014 25.55 24.11 0.70
CA LEU A 1014 25.45 22.94 1.58
C LEU A 1014 26.55 23.02 2.63
N CYS A 1015 26.19 23.13 3.90
CA CYS A 1015 27.13 23.11 5.02
C CYS A 1015 27.11 21.76 5.71
N LYS A 1016 28.26 21.07 5.71
CA LYS A 1016 28.51 19.84 6.45
C LYS A 1016 29.18 20.18 7.77
N PHE A 1017 28.57 19.79 8.88
CA PHE A 1017 29.13 19.90 10.22
C PHE A 1017 29.75 18.57 10.63
N VAL A 1018 30.95 18.62 11.22
CA VAL A 1018 31.62 17.45 11.79
C VAL A 1018 31.47 17.52 13.31
N MET A 1019 30.92 16.46 13.89
CA MET A 1019 30.64 16.34 15.32
C MET A 1019 31.88 15.82 16.07
N LYS A 1020 31.98 16.10 17.38
CA LYS A 1020 33.09 15.63 18.24
C LYS A 1020 33.24 14.11 18.26
N ASN A 1021 32.17 13.35 17.99
CA ASN A 1021 32.17 11.89 17.89
C ASN A 1021 32.59 11.36 16.51
N GLY A 1022 33.05 12.23 15.59
CA GLY A 1022 33.51 11.86 14.25
C GLY A 1022 32.40 11.72 13.20
N THR A 1023 31.12 11.76 13.59
CA THR A 1023 30.00 11.77 12.65
C THR A 1023 29.88 13.13 11.94
N SER A 1024 29.15 13.19 10.82
CA SER A 1024 28.92 14.45 10.11
C SER A 1024 27.48 14.61 9.67
N VAL A 1025 26.96 15.84 9.75
CA VAL A 1025 25.58 16.18 9.42
C VAL A 1025 25.57 17.36 8.43
N SER A 1026 24.85 17.23 7.32
CA SER A 1026 24.75 18.30 6.31
C SER A 1026 23.43 19.06 6.37
N ARG A 1027 23.50 20.38 6.14
CA ARG A 1027 22.35 21.31 6.12
C ARG A 1027 22.48 22.31 4.98
N LYS A 1028 21.36 22.56 4.30
CA LYS A 1028 21.25 23.67 3.33
C LYS A 1028 21.26 25.00 4.08
N ILE A 1029 22.10 25.94 3.66
CA ILE A 1029 22.20 27.29 4.23
C ILE A 1029 22.04 28.33 3.11
N ILE A 1030 21.37 29.44 3.39
CA ILE A 1030 21.03 30.49 2.42
C ILE A 1030 21.61 31.83 2.89
N LYS A 1031 22.61 32.37 2.19
CA LYS A 1031 23.23 33.67 2.48
C LYS A 1031 22.58 34.79 1.66
N ASN A 1032 22.08 35.82 2.34
CA ASN A 1032 21.30 36.96 1.78
C ASN A 1032 22.10 38.20 1.41
#